data_AF-A0A1C4XZX9-F1
#
_entry.id   AF-A0A1C4XZX9-F1
#
_cell.length_a   1.000
_cell.length_b   1.000
_cell.length_c   1.000
_cell.angle_alpha   90.00
_cell.angle_beta   90.00
_cell.angle_gamma   90.00
#
_symmetry.space_group_name_H-M   'P 1'
#
loop_
_entity.id
_entity.type
_entity.pdbx_description
1 polymer ?
#
loop_
_entity_poly.entity_id
_entity_poly.type
_entity_poly.pdbx_seq_one_letter_code
_entity_poly.pdbx_strand_id
1 'polypeptide(L)'
;MSNHDGALGRRTTSVSSALLLVAAAGLIALGSPAPAQAHTINPTDFQQVTLAKGVAEVGEPMTIAVLPDRSVLHTARNGTLRRTDAAGTTTVVGTIPVYTHDEEGLQGVGVDPNFTTNRHVYLYYAPPLSTPAGDAPATGTDFSAWQGVNRLSRFTLNADWTLNTSSQVTILDVPADRGICCHVGGDIDFDAAGNLYLSTGDDSNPFDSAGYAPIDERTNRNPAYDAQRSAANSNDLRGKILRIKVSADGSYSIPAGNMFAPGTARTRPEIYAMGFRNPFRMSVDKATGVVYVGDYGPDAGTTSTRGPSGQVEFNRVTGPGNYGWPYCTGANTATETYAEWDFAAGTAGAKYDCTGGPTNNSFRNTGLPTLPGAQPAWIRYAGDAGSPPEFGGGSESPMAGPVYRYSASNPSTTKFPQSFDGQFFAAELGRGWIKPIHVNADGSRGAIDASFPWNGKQVMDSAFGPDGALYVLDYGTGYFNGDANSALYRYDYVAGGNRAPTAVAAADRTSGAAPLTVNFSSAGSSDPEGGALTYSWAFGDGTTSTAANPSKTFTANGTYNVTLTVRDPQGATGTASVQIGVGNTAPTVTITGPANGSLFSYGDAVPFSITVTDPEDGTIDCAKVRMTYVLGHDQHGHQITSKNGCSGSITIPVDGEHDDAANIFAIFDAEYTDAGGLTTHKQHTLQPRKRQAEHLKTSSGVTLYDKAAAEGGRTVGSIDNGDWIAFEPYRLDKATSFSARVSSNGVGGTLQVRMGSPTGTVLGQATVPVTGGWETFTTVTGTVSGAPASTGTLYLTFAGGTGALFDLDAFTFVTGGTTPGTGPIVGLGGKCLDVRNAATTDGTQIQIYTCNGTAAQIWTVTPNSTVKALGKCLDVSGGGSADGTKIQLWTCNGSGAQNWSAQTDGTLRNPQSGKCLDVSDNNATDGQAVHLWTCLSAANQKWTLP
;
A
#
# COMPACT_ATOMS: atom_id res chain seq x y z
N MET A 1 -18.99 28.38 -64.70
CA MET A 1 -20.12 28.58 -65.65
C MET A 1 -21.24 27.67 -65.15
N SER A 2 -22.41 28.13 -64.72
CA SER A 2 -22.91 29.51 -64.51
C SER A 2 -23.98 29.53 -63.40
N ASN A 3 -24.20 30.68 -62.77
CA ASN A 3 -25.22 30.90 -61.73
C ASN A 3 -26.62 31.14 -62.36
N HIS A 4 -27.69 30.97 -61.57
CA HIS A 4 -28.52 32.08 -61.05
C HIS A 4 -29.76 31.60 -60.22
N ASP A 5 -29.98 32.29 -59.08
CA ASP A 5 -31.21 32.92 -58.54
C ASP A 5 -32.57 32.14 -58.55
N GLY A 6 -33.59 32.36 -57.71
CA GLY A 6 -33.96 33.31 -56.64
C GLY A 6 -35.49 33.20 -56.39
N ALA A 7 -36.17 33.76 -55.37
CA ALA A 7 -35.78 34.52 -54.18
C ALA A 7 -36.91 34.41 -53.09
N LEU A 8 -36.99 35.33 -52.12
CA LEU A 8 -37.89 35.30 -50.95
C LEU A 8 -39.39 35.55 -51.22
N GLY A 9 -40.24 35.04 -50.32
CA GLY A 9 -41.61 35.55 -50.07
C GLY A 9 -42.02 35.42 -48.59
N ARG A 10 -42.36 36.53 -47.92
CA ARG A 10 -42.88 36.55 -46.54
C ARG A 10 -44.00 37.59 -46.43
N ARG A 11 -45.22 37.19 -46.06
CA ARG A 11 -46.23 38.08 -45.44
C ARG A 11 -47.31 37.28 -44.71
N THR A 12 -47.73 37.83 -43.58
CA THR A 12 -48.63 37.27 -42.55
C THR A 12 -50.05 37.81 -42.68
N THR A 13 -51.06 37.03 -42.24
CA THR A 13 -52.19 37.38 -41.31
C THR A 13 -53.24 36.26 -41.35
N SER A 14 -53.59 35.56 -40.25
CA SER A 14 -54.58 35.92 -39.20
C SER A 14 -56.04 35.81 -39.69
N VAL A 15 -57.09 35.29 -39.02
CA VAL A 15 -57.37 34.69 -37.69
C VAL A 15 -58.66 33.84 -37.86
N SER A 16 -58.88 32.77 -37.07
CA SER A 16 -60.21 32.46 -36.47
C SER A 16 -60.16 31.25 -35.54
N SER A 17 -60.73 31.40 -34.35
CA SER A 17 -60.78 30.38 -33.29
C SER A 17 -62.01 29.50 -33.42
N ALA A 18 -61.86 28.19 -33.18
CA ALA A 18 -62.91 27.32 -32.70
C ALA A 18 -62.29 26.23 -31.81
N LEU A 19 -62.93 25.94 -30.67
CA LEU A 19 -62.51 24.91 -29.72
C LEU A 19 -63.75 24.10 -29.28
N LEU A 20 -63.52 22.99 -28.57
CA LEU A 20 -64.48 21.98 -28.09
C LEU A 20 -64.91 20.92 -29.13
N LEU A 21 -64.96 19.61 -28.79
CA LEU A 21 -64.31 18.90 -27.67
C LEU A 21 -64.11 17.40 -28.01
N VAL A 22 -63.06 16.83 -27.43
CA VAL A 22 -62.56 15.44 -27.43
C VAL A 22 -63.55 14.29 -27.68
N ALA A 23 -63.14 13.35 -28.54
CA ALA A 23 -63.36 11.91 -28.37
C ALA A 23 -62.02 11.17 -28.58
N ALA A 24 -61.70 10.19 -27.72
CA ALA A 24 -60.35 9.62 -27.66
C ALA A 24 -60.10 8.52 -28.70
N ALA A 25 -58.93 8.58 -29.35
CA ALA A 25 -58.31 7.47 -30.08
C ALA A 25 -56.95 7.17 -29.45
N GLY A 26 -56.65 5.89 -29.20
CA GLY A 26 -55.46 5.48 -28.46
C GLY A 26 -54.16 5.75 -29.22
N LEU A 27 -53.30 6.59 -28.65
CA LEU A 27 -51.90 6.72 -29.07
C LEU A 27 -51.11 5.54 -28.48
N ILE A 28 -50.64 4.64 -29.35
CA ILE A 28 -49.56 3.71 -29.00
C ILE A 28 -48.30 4.56 -28.82
N ALA A 29 -47.95 4.84 -27.58
CA ALA A 29 -46.68 5.46 -27.26
C ALA A 29 -45.56 4.45 -27.59
N LEU A 30 -44.83 4.72 -28.67
CA LEU A 30 -43.51 4.14 -28.88
C LEU A 30 -42.61 4.69 -27.76
N GLY A 31 -42.47 3.93 -26.69
CA GLY A 31 -41.57 4.28 -25.60
C GLY A 31 -40.15 4.44 -26.13
N SER A 32 -39.42 5.41 -25.59
CA SER A 32 -37.97 5.49 -25.77
C SER A 32 -37.36 4.11 -25.49
N PRO A 33 -36.36 3.66 -26.26
CA PRO A 33 -35.67 2.42 -25.93
C PRO A 33 -35.16 2.53 -24.49
N ALA A 34 -35.51 1.54 -23.66
CA ALA A 34 -34.93 1.46 -22.33
C ALA A 34 -33.40 1.45 -22.47
N PRO A 35 -32.64 2.09 -21.56
CA PRO A 35 -31.19 1.92 -21.53
C PRO A 35 -30.89 0.43 -21.49
N ALA A 36 -29.91 -0.02 -22.29
CA ALA A 36 -29.56 -1.42 -22.36
C ALA A 36 -29.24 -1.92 -20.95
N GLN A 37 -30.04 -2.85 -20.42
CA GLN A 37 -29.80 -3.38 -19.09
C GLN A 37 -28.40 -3.99 -19.05
N ALA A 38 -27.66 -3.69 -18.00
CA ALA A 38 -26.36 -4.30 -17.78
C ALA A 38 -26.50 -5.82 -17.82
N HIS A 39 -25.59 -6.47 -18.53
CA HIS A 39 -25.58 -7.91 -18.68
C HIS A 39 -25.21 -8.55 -17.35
N THR A 40 -26.18 -9.22 -16.72
CA THR A 40 -25.94 -10.00 -15.51
C THR A 40 -24.84 -11.03 -15.77
N ILE A 41 -23.71 -10.87 -15.10
CA ILE A 41 -22.61 -11.82 -15.18
C ILE A 41 -23.05 -13.12 -14.50
N ASN A 42 -22.86 -14.25 -15.18
CA ASN A 42 -22.93 -15.55 -14.55
C ASN A 42 -21.49 -16.04 -14.27
N PRO A 43 -21.08 -16.17 -12.99
CA PRO A 43 -19.76 -16.67 -12.61
C PRO A 43 -19.34 -17.97 -13.32
N THR A 44 -20.28 -18.88 -13.60
CA THR A 44 -19.98 -20.18 -14.22
C THR A 44 -19.68 -20.11 -15.72
N ASP A 45 -19.98 -18.98 -16.37
CA ASP A 45 -19.68 -18.80 -17.79
C ASP A 45 -18.21 -18.46 -18.03
N PHE A 46 -17.44 -18.16 -16.98
CA PHE A 46 -16.03 -17.79 -17.06
C PHE A 46 -15.12 -18.88 -16.53
N GLN A 47 -13.92 -18.95 -17.11
CA GLN A 47 -12.84 -19.77 -16.62
C GLN A 47 -11.58 -18.93 -16.40
N GLN A 48 -11.03 -19.01 -15.19
CA GLN A 48 -9.67 -18.57 -14.89
C GLN A 48 -8.67 -19.67 -15.29
N VAL A 49 -7.71 -19.32 -16.15
CA VAL A 49 -6.60 -20.17 -16.59
C VAL A 49 -5.31 -19.58 -16.04
N THR A 50 -4.56 -20.35 -15.25
CA THR A 50 -3.21 -19.97 -14.79
C THR A 50 -2.23 -20.07 -15.94
N LEU A 51 -1.49 -18.99 -16.22
CA LEU A 51 -0.41 -18.96 -17.22
C LEU A 51 0.98 -18.96 -16.59
N ALA A 52 1.15 -18.31 -15.44
CA ALA A 52 2.38 -18.33 -14.64
C ALA A 52 2.04 -18.18 -13.16
N LYS A 53 2.83 -18.76 -12.25
CA LYS A 53 2.60 -18.63 -10.80
C LYS A 53 3.86 -18.74 -9.94
N GLY A 54 3.92 -17.89 -8.91
CA GLY A 54 4.98 -17.83 -7.93
C GLY A 54 6.15 -16.92 -8.33
N VAL A 55 6.91 -16.45 -7.34
CA VAL A 55 8.07 -15.56 -7.49
C VAL A 55 9.07 -16.01 -8.56
N ALA A 56 9.30 -17.32 -8.74
CA ALA A 56 10.20 -17.84 -9.78
C ALA A 56 9.72 -17.45 -11.19
N GLU A 57 8.42 -17.47 -11.43
CA GLU A 57 7.84 -17.20 -12.75
C GLU A 57 7.47 -15.73 -12.95
N VAL A 58 7.00 -15.01 -11.93
CA VAL A 58 6.56 -13.60 -12.09
C VAL A 58 7.39 -12.57 -11.32
N GLY A 59 8.20 -12.98 -10.34
CA GLY A 59 8.96 -12.08 -9.47
C GLY A 59 8.07 -11.28 -8.52
N GLU A 60 8.46 -10.03 -8.25
CA GLU A 60 7.60 -8.97 -7.72
C GLU A 60 6.94 -8.26 -8.93
N PRO A 61 5.73 -8.66 -9.35
CA PRO A 61 5.23 -8.30 -10.68
C PRO A 61 4.68 -6.87 -10.69
N MET A 62 4.92 -6.11 -11.77
CA MET A 62 4.48 -4.70 -11.87
C MET A 62 3.48 -4.46 -13.00
N THR A 63 3.81 -4.72 -14.28
CA THR A 63 2.89 -4.47 -15.41
C THR A 63 2.95 -5.57 -16.48
N ILE A 64 1.94 -5.61 -17.36
CA ILE A 64 1.82 -6.53 -18.50
C ILE A 64 1.65 -5.83 -19.84
N ALA A 65 2.17 -6.44 -20.90
CA ALA A 65 1.78 -6.15 -22.28
C ALA A 65 1.45 -7.45 -23.03
N VAL A 66 0.19 -7.62 -23.42
CA VAL A 66 -0.28 -8.79 -24.18
C VAL A 66 0.06 -8.62 -25.65
N LEU A 67 0.77 -9.60 -26.21
CA LEU A 67 1.31 -9.57 -27.57
C LEU A 67 0.34 -10.18 -28.60
N PRO A 68 0.50 -9.88 -29.91
CA PRO A 68 -0.35 -10.42 -30.97
C PRO A 68 -0.37 -11.95 -31.09
N ASP A 69 0.66 -12.64 -30.60
CA ASP A 69 0.75 -14.11 -30.54
C ASP A 69 0.12 -14.71 -29.26
N ARG A 70 -0.49 -13.87 -28.43
CA ARG A 70 -1.07 -14.18 -27.09
C ARG A 70 -0.07 -14.52 -26.00
N SER A 71 1.23 -14.33 -26.25
CA SER A 71 2.20 -14.26 -25.17
C SER A 71 2.10 -12.93 -24.43
N VAL A 72 2.60 -12.86 -23.21
CA VAL A 72 2.54 -11.68 -22.35
C VAL A 72 3.95 -11.33 -21.91
N LEU A 73 4.36 -10.10 -22.19
CA LEU A 73 5.52 -9.51 -21.53
C LEU A 73 5.08 -9.03 -20.14
N HIS A 74 5.90 -9.26 -19.12
CA HIS A 74 5.66 -8.73 -17.78
C HIS A 74 6.95 -8.32 -17.09
N THR A 75 6.85 -7.27 -16.28
CA THR A 75 7.96 -6.70 -15.53
C THR A 75 7.95 -7.18 -14.09
N ALA A 76 9.15 -7.31 -13.51
CA ALA A 76 9.33 -7.29 -12.07
C ALA A 76 10.16 -6.09 -11.64
N ARG A 77 9.85 -5.50 -10.48
CA ARG A 77 10.44 -4.23 -10.02
C ARG A 77 11.97 -4.26 -9.96
N ASN A 78 12.57 -5.42 -9.71
CA ASN A 78 14.02 -5.65 -9.71
C ASN A 78 14.72 -5.53 -11.08
N GLY A 79 14.04 -5.06 -12.13
CA GLY A 79 14.62 -4.83 -13.46
C GLY A 79 14.47 -6.01 -14.43
N THR A 80 13.80 -7.08 -14.04
CA THR A 80 13.62 -8.28 -14.88
C THR A 80 12.40 -8.13 -15.79
N LEU A 81 12.60 -8.29 -17.10
CA LEU A 81 11.54 -8.46 -18.09
C LEU A 81 11.39 -9.94 -18.44
N ARG A 82 10.16 -10.45 -18.37
CA ARG A 82 9.80 -11.83 -18.68
C ARG A 82 8.81 -11.91 -19.84
N ARG A 83 8.73 -13.09 -20.47
CA ARG A 83 7.69 -13.46 -21.42
C ARG A 83 7.06 -14.78 -20.97
N THR A 84 5.75 -14.78 -20.74
CA THR A 84 4.95 -16.01 -20.61
C THR A 84 4.25 -16.26 -21.93
N ASP A 85 4.45 -17.43 -22.55
CA ASP A 85 3.80 -17.75 -23.82
C ASP A 85 2.33 -18.20 -23.67
N ALA A 86 1.65 -18.39 -24.80
CA ALA A 86 0.25 -18.81 -24.83
C ALA A 86 0.00 -20.24 -24.26
N ALA A 87 1.06 -21.00 -23.99
CA ALA A 87 1.04 -22.30 -23.33
C ALA A 87 1.51 -22.23 -21.86
N GLY A 88 1.73 -21.04 -21.30
CA GLY A 88 2.16 -20.86 -19.91
C GLY A 88 3.64 -21.17 -19.65
N THR A 89 4.49 -21.17 -20.69
CA THR A 89 5.95 -21.27 -20.49
C THR A 89 6.52 -19.89 -20.25
N THR A 90 7.13 -19.68 -19.08
CA THR A 90 7.69 -18.36 -18.70
C THR A 90 9.21 -18.33 -18.82
N THR A 91 9.74 -17.32 -19.52
CA THR A 91 11.18 -17.09 -19.70
C THR A 91 11.57 -15.68 -19.28
N VAL A 92 12.77 -15.51 -18.72
CA VAL A 92 13.42 -14.20 -18.61
C VAL A 92 13.91 -13.82 -20.01
N VAL A 93 13.40 -12.71 -20.56
CA VAL A 93 13.83 -12.20 -21.88
C VAL A 93 14.94 -11.17 -21.75
N GLY A 94 15.08 -10.51 -20.60
CA GLY A 94 16.23 -9.69 -20.29
C GLY A 94 16.13 -9.05 -18.91
N THR A 95 17.22 -8.50 -18.43
CA THR A 95 17.30 -7.73 -17.18
C THR A 95 17.99 -6.40 -17.47
N ILE A 96 17.44 -5.31 -16.96
CA ILE A 96 18.07 -3.98 -17.01
C ILE A 96 18.53 -3.58 -15.61
N PRO A 97 19.69 -2.92 -15.45
CA PRO A 97 20.09 -2.34 -14.16
C PRO A 97 19.08 -1.30 -13.71
N VAL A 98 18.65 -1.39 -12.45
CA VAL A 98 17.71 -0.46 -11.82
C VAL A 98 18.25 0.07 -10.49
N TYR A 99 17.85 1.29 -10.12
CA TYR A 99 17.94 1.77 -8.74
C TYR A 99 16.69 1.30 -7.99
N THR A 100 16.88 0.62 -6.86
CA THR A 100 15.81 0.08 -6.02
C THR A 100 15.93 0.58 -4.59
N HIS A 101 15.14 1.59 -4.29
CA HIS A 101 14.85 2.12 -2.95
C HIS A 101 13.37 2.51 -2.94
N ASP A 102 12.72 2.35 -1.80
CA ASP A 102 11.27 2.48 -1.63
C ASP A 102 10.45 1.82 -2.77
N GLU A 103 9.65 2.58 -3.52
CA GLU A 103 8.80 2.06 -4.61
C GLU A 103 9.52 1.92 -5.96
N GLU A 104 10.79 2.31 -6.04
CA GLU A 104 11.49 2.48 -7.31
C GLU A 104 12.03 1.17 -7.91
N GLY A 105 12.19 1.15 -9.23
CA GLY A 105 12.63 -0.02 -10.00
C GLY A 105 12.15 0.03 -11.46
N LEU A 106 11.94 -1.13 -12.08
CA LEU A 106 11.27 -1.25 -13.38
C LEU A 106 9.74 -1.32 -13.18
N GLN A 107 9.02 -0.35 -13.73
CA GLN A 107 7.57 -0.20 -13.59
C GLN A 107 6.85 -0.75 -14.84
N GLY A 108 6.67 0.09 -15.85
CA GLY A 108 5.87 -0.16 -17.05
C GLY A 108 6.58 -0.94 -18.14
N VAL A 109 5.82 -1.81 -18.83
CA VAL A 109 6.12 -2.30 -20.18
C VAL A 109 4.97 -1.97 -21.13
N GLY A 110 5.29 -1.33 -22.25
CA GLY A 110 4.38 -1.12 -23.38
C GLY A 110 4.96 -1.71 -24.66
N VAL A 111 4.11 -2.09 -25.62
CA VAL A 111 4.56 -2.53 -26.96
C VAL A 111 4.04 -1.61 -28.06
N ASP A 112 4.91 -1.36 -29.05
CA ASP A 112 4.55 -0.50 -30.18
C ASP A 112 3.34 -1.07 -30.94
N PRO A 113 2.37 -0.25 -31.40
CA PRO A 113 1.25 -0.74 -32.20
C PRO A 113 1.66 -1.51 -33.48
N ASN A 114 2.89 -1.33 -33.98
CA ASN A 114 3.46 -2.08 -35.10
C ASN A 114 4.40 -3.22 -34.67
N PHE A 115 4.27 -3.74 -33.44
CA PHE A 115 5.14 -4.75 -32.82
C PHE A 115 5.41 -5.96 -33.72
N THR A 116 4.42 -6.41 -34.48
CA THR A 116 4.55 -7.53 -35.44
C THR A 116 5.62 -7.30 -36.51
N THR A 117 5.99 -6.05 -36.78
CA THR A 117 7.01 -5.66 -37.76
C THR A 117 8.30 -5.13 -37.12
N ASN A 118 8.22 -4.33 -36.06
CA ASN A 118 9.37 -3.63 -35.48
C ASN A 118 9.91 -4.27 -34.19
N ARG A 119 9.13 -5.13 -33.53
CA ARG A 119 9.42 -5.76 -32.23
C ARG A 119 9.87 -4.76 -31.15
N HIS A 120 9.39 -3.51 -31.24
CA HIS A 120 9.74 -2.45 -30.29
C HIS A 120 8.93 -2.55 -29.00
N VAL A 121 9.64 -2.49 -27.88
CA VAL A 121 9.08 -2.45 -26.53
C VAL A 121 9.54 -1.18 -25.83
N TYR A 122 8.71 -0.64 -24.96
CA TYR A 122 8.99 0.54 -24.16
C TYR A 122 9.01 0.13 -22.69
N LEU A 123 10.05 0.53 -21.96
CA LEU A 123 10.20 0.28 -20.54
C LEU A 123 10.30 1.61 -19.80
N TYR A 124 9.56 1.76 -18.70
CA TYR A 124 9.69 2.90 -17.78
C TYR A 124 10.29 2.44 -16.46
N TYR A 125 11.44 3.00 -16.09
CA TYR A 125 12.25 2.46 -15.00
C TYR A 125 13.15 3.50 -14.34
N ALA A 126 13.60 3.18 -13.13
CA ALA A 126 14.61 3.89 -12.36
C ALA A 126 16.04 3.45 -12.77
N PRO A 127 16.81 4.19 -13.60
CA PRO A 127 18.21 3.86 -13.86
C PRO A 127 19.10 4.11 -12.62
N PRO A 128 20.18 3.32 -12.41
CA PRO A 128 21.25 3.68 -11.50
C PRO A 128 21.93 4.98 -11.95
N LEU A 129 22.09 5.92 -11.02
CA LEU A 129 22.76 7.21 -11.22
C LEU A 129 23.87 7.40 -10.17
N SER A 130 24.37 8.62 -10.00
CA SER A 130 25.28 8.99 -8.90
C SER A 130 24.57 9.25 -7.56
N THR A 131 23.26 9.03 -7.49
CA THR A 131 22.47 9.20 -6.26
C THR A 131 22.86 8.16 -5.22
N PRO A 132 23.01 8.53 -3.92
CA PRO A 132 23.40 7.57 -2.89
C PRO A 132 22.41 6.42 -2.72
N ALA A 133 22.89 5.33 -2.14
CA ALA A 133 22.04 4.26 -1.62
C ALA A 133 21.61 4.58 -0.18
N GLY A 134 20.39 4.18 0.19
CA GLY A 134 19.80 4.45 1.50
C GLY A 134 18.98 5.75 1.51
N ASP A 135 18.66 6.21 2.72
CA ASP A 135 17.57 7.16 2.92
C ASP A 135 18.05 8.62 2.83
N ALA A 136 17.33 9.45 2.07
CA ALA A 136 17.57 10.88 1.95
C ALA A 136 17.15 11.63 3.22
N PRO A 137 17.87 12.68 3.62
CA PRO A 137 17.54 13.41 4.84
C PRO A 137 16.20 14.14 4.68
N ALA A 138 15.30 13.97 5.65
CA ALA A 138 13.99 14.62 5.64
C ALA A 138 14.05 16.15 5.90
N THR A 139 15.18 16.65 6.41
CA THR A 139 15.48 18.09 6.54
C THR A 139 16.95 18.38 6.23
N GLY A 140 17.26 19.58 5.77
CA GLY A 140 18.59 19.96 5.29
C GLY A 140 18.57 21.30 4.53
N THR A 141 19.70 21.66 3.93
CA THR A 141 19.82 22.86 3.08
C THR A 141 20.32 22.56 1.67
N ASP A 142 20.72 21.32 1.40
CA ASP A 142 21.11 20.83 0.08
C ASP A 142 20.65 19.37 -0.04
N PHE A 143 19.92 19.08 -1.12
CA PHE A 143 19.40 17.76 -1.47
C PHE A 143 19.85 17.33 -2.88
N SER A 144 20.73 18.11 -3.53
CA SER A 144 21.13 17.92 -4.93
C SER A 144 21.73 16.54 -5.23
N ALA A 145 22.42 15.94 -4.25
CA ALA A 145 22.96 14.58 -4.34
C ALA A 145 21.89 13.49 -4.54
N TRP A 146 20.63 13.79 -4.22
CA TRP A 146 19.49 12.87 -4.30
C TRP A 146 18.62 13.10 -5.55
N GLN A 147 18.96 14.07 -6.41
CA GLN A 147 18.20 14.29 -7.64
C GLN A 147 18.48 13.21 -8.68
N GLY A 148 17.43 12.55 -9.15
CA GLY A 148 17.48 11.53 -10.20
C GLY A 148 16.37 11.71 -11.24
N VAL A 149 16.17 10.68 -12.05
CA VAL A 149 15.09 10.62 -13.05
C VAL A 149 14.52 9.22 -13.14
N ASN A 150 13.23 9.08 -13.40
CA ASN A 150 12.64 7.86 -13.96
C ASN A 150 12.57 7.99 -15.49
N ARG A 151 12.97 6.93 -16.21
CA ARG A 151 13.32 6.98 -17.63
C ARG A 151 12.40 6.10 -18.47
N LEU A 152 11.79 6.70 -19.49
CA LEU A 152 11.18 5.98 -20.60
C LEU A 152 12.24 5.68 -21.65
N SER A 153 12.47 4.39 -21.94
CA SER A 153 13.35 3.94 -23.03
C SER A 153 12.65 2.95 -23.94
N ARG A 154 12.99 3.00 -25.22
CA ARG A 154 12.61 2.00 -26.22
C ARG A 154 13.75 0.99 -26.41
N PHE A 155 13.40 -0.28 -26.54
CA PHE A 155 14.28 -1.39 -26.91
C PHE A 155 13.64 -2.19 -28.05
N THR A 156 14.40 -3.13 -28.61
CA THR A 156 13.91 -4.10 -29.61
C THR A 156 14.12 -5.52 -29.10
N LEU A 157 13.12 -6.39 -29.27
CA LEU A 157 13.29 -7.83 -29.03
C LEU A 157 13.89 -8.51 -30.27
N ASN A 158 14.95 -9.29 -30.08
CA ASN A 158 15.55 -10.15 -31.09
C ASN A 158 14.58 -11.23 -31.56
N ALA A 159 14.88 -11.90 -32.68
CA ALA A 159 14.02 -12.94 -33.26
C ALA A 159 13.66 -14.06 -32.27
N ASP A 160 14.61 -14.43 -31.40
CA ASP A 160 14.53 -15.43 -30.34
C ASP A 160 13.83 -14.95 -29.05
N TRP A 161 13.23 -13.76 -29.06
CA TRP A 161 12.58 -13.07 -27.95
C TRP A 161 13.51 -12.43 -26.91
N THR A 162 14.83 -12.55 -27.01
CA THR A 162 15.74 -11.87 -26.08
C THR A 162 15.70 -10.35 -26.25
N LEU A 163 15.82 -9.61 -25.15
CA LEU A 163 15.88 -8.15 -25.12
C LEU A 163 17.25 -7.68 -25.62
N ASN A 164 17.29 -6.96 -26.74
CA ASN A 164 18.53 -6.35 -27.21
C ASN A 164 18.82 -5.07 -26.41
N THR A 165 19.53 -5.20 -25.29
CA THR A 165 19.92 -4.06 -24.44
C THR A 165 20.77 -3.02 -25.17
N SER A 166 21.55 -3.42 -26.19
CA SER A 166 22.32 -2.48 -27.03
C SER A 166 21.46 -1.65 -27.99
N SER A 167 20.19 -2.00 -28.17
CA SER A 167 19.22 -1.24 -28.98
C SER A 167 18.50 -0.11 -28.22
N GLN A 168 18.92 0.17 -26.98
CA GLN A 168 18.30 1.18 -26.14
C GLN A 168 18.29 2.57 -26.81
N VAL A 169 17.12 3.21 -26.81
CA VAL A 169 16.99 4.65 -27.06
C VAL A 169 16.22 5.28 -25.91
N THR A 170 16.85 6.24 -25.22
CA THR A 170 16.19 7.09 -24.21
C THR A 170 15.21 8.03 -24.91
N ILE A 171 13.95 8.02 -24.48
CA ILE A 171 12.87 8.82 -25.08
C ILE A 171 12.57 10.04 -24.21
N LEU A 172 12.39 9.84 -22.90
CA LEU A 172 11.99 10.87 -21.96
C LEU A 172 12.52 10.55 -20.56
N ASP A 173 13.04 11.56 -19.88
CA ASP A 173 13.37 11.51 -18.46
C ASP A 173 12.36 12.37 -17.69
N VAL A 174 11.72 11.75 -16.69
CA VAL A 174 10.83 12.37 -15.70
C VAL A 174 11.66 12.59 -14.43
N PRO A 175 11.71 13.79 -13.84
CA PRO A 175 12.45 14.01 -12.59
C PRO A 175 12.00 13.08 -11.46
N ALA A 176 12.90 12.75 -10.54
CA ALA A 176 12.61 11.98 -9.33
C ALA A 176 13.53 12.43 -8.16
N ASP A 177 12.99 12.56 -6.96
CA ASP A 177 13.72 12.88 -5.73
C ASP A 177 14.05 11.56 -4.99
N ARG A 178 15.29 11.05 -5.14
CA ARG A 178 15.71 9.68 -4.74
C ARG A 178 15.95 9.53 -3.24
N GLY A 179 15.95 8.29 -2.77
CA GLY A 179 16.19 7.95 -1.35
C GLY A 179 15.01 8.29 -0.45
N ILE A 180 13.85 8.63 -1.02
CA ILE A 180 12.66 9.01 -0.28
C ILE A 180 11.40 8.70 -1.11
N CYS A 181 10.50 7.93 -0.52
CA CYS A 181 9.16 7.62 -1.02
C CYS A 181 8.35 8.91 -1.33
N CYS A 182 7.34 8.94 -2.21
CA CYS A 182 6.61 7.84 -2.85
C CYS A 182 6.10 8.20 -4.26
N HIS A 183 5.31 7.31 -4.87
CA HIS A 183 4.46 7.51 -6.05
C HIS A 183 5.23 7.61 -7.37
N VAL A 184 5.56 6.45 -7.93
CA VAL A 184 6.26 6.35 -9.23
C VAL A 184 5.30 6.44 -10.43
N GLY A 185 4.04 6.01 -10.27
CA GLY A 185 3.13 5.76 -11.39
C GLY A 185 3.72 4.71 -12.35
N GLY A 186 3.75 5.02 -13.65
CA GLY A 186 4.65 4.37 -14.60
C GLY A 186 4.02 3.40 -15.59
N ASP A 187 2.71 3.46 -15.79
CA ASP A 187 1.98 2.63 -16.75
C ASP A 187 2.09 3.15 -18.20
N ILE A 188 1.93 2.29 -19.20
CA ILE A 188 2.16 2.61 -20.64
C ILE A 188 1.09 1.96 -21.54
N ASP A 189 0.30 2.78 -22.24
CA ASP A 189 -0.61 2.31 -23.31
C ASP A 189 -0.63 3.29 -24.49
N PHE A 190 -1.31 2.92 -25.58
CA PHE A 190 -1.31 3.63 -26.86
C PHE A 190 -2.73 3.90 -27.38
N ASP A 191 -2.99 5.09 -27.92
CA ASP A 191 -4.23 5.32 -28.69
C ASP A 191 -4.19 4.66 -30.09
N ALA A 192 -5.32 4.67 -30.79
CA ALA A 192 -5.42 4.10 -32.15
C ALA A 192 -4.58 4.84 -33.21
N ALA A 193 -4.07 6.04 -32.93
CA ALA A 193 -3.09 6.74 -33.77
C ALA A 193 -1.64 6.39 -33.38
N GLY A 194 -1.46 5.55 -32.37
CA GLY A 194 -0.18 5.13 -31.81
C GLY A 194 0.58 6.25 -31.14
N ASN A 195 -0.11 7.20 -30.49
CA ASN A 195 0.52 8.07 -29.51
C ASN A 195 0.70 7.25 -28.22
N LEU A 196 1.90 7.34 -27.63
CA LEU A 196 2.22 6.72 -26.34
C LEU A 196 1.67 7.61 -25.22
N TYR A 197 0.97 6.99 -24.28
CA TYR A 197 0.60 7.57 -23.01
C TYR A 197 1.49 6.99 -21.91
N LEU A 198 1.91 7.83 -20.96
CA LEU A 198 2.68 7.42 -19.77
C LEU A 198 2.05 8.06 -18.54
N SER A 199 1.74 7.26 -17.51
CA SER A 199 1.35 7.81 -16.21
C SER A 199 2.58 8.09 -15.34
N THR A 200 2.55 9.16 -14.56
CA THR A 200 3.63 9.53 -13.63
C THR A 200 3.04 9.92 -12.29
N GLY A 201 3.53 9.30 -11.21
CA GLY A 201 3.19 9.73 -9.85
C GLY A 201 3.84 11.05 -9.50
N ASP A 202 3.37 11.66 -8.41
CA ASP A 202 3.76 13.00 -7.97
C ASP A 202 5.12 13.06 -7.27
N ASP A 203 5.79 11.91 -7.08
CA ASP A 203 7.12 11.78 -6.47
C ASP A 203 7.15 12.39 -5.05
N SER A 204 6.01 12.44 -4.36
CA SER A 204 5.86 13.22 -3.13
C SER A 204 5.68 12.32 -1.92
N ASN A 205 6.43 12.64 -0.88
CA ASN A 205 6.39 11.94 0.39
C ASN A 205 5.10 12.33 1.14
N PRO A 206 4.22 11.36 1.46
CA PRO A 206 2.95 11.66 2.11
C PRO A 206 3.08 11.69 3.65
N PHE A 207 4.19 11.22 4.23
CA PHE A 207 4.43 11.24 5.68
C PHE A 207 4.62 12.66 6.24
N ASP A 208 4.53 12.79 7.57
CA ASP A 208 4.52 14.08 8.31
C ASP A 208 3.40 15.06 7.87
N SER A 209 2.36 14.54 7.20
CA SER A 209 1.21 15.30 6.73
C SER A 209 -0.08 15.02 7.51
N ALA A 210 -0.09 14.07 8.46
CA ALA A 210 -1.30 13.55 9.11
C ALA A 210 -2.39 13.09 8.11
N GLY A 211 -1.97 12.45 7.02
CA GLY A 211 -2.85 11.84 6.01
C GLY A 211 -3.55 12.84 5.08
N TYR A 212 -3.19 14.12 5.13
CA TYR A 212 -3.73 15.16 4.24
C TYR A 212 -2.70 15.56 3.18
N ALA A 213 -3.06 16.51 2.30
CA ALA A 213 -2.15 17.05 1.29
C ALA A 213 -0.74 17.43 1.84
N PRO A 214 0.35 16.86 1.30
CA PRO A 214 1.74 17.22 1.65
C PRO A 214 2.17 18.46 0.84
N ILE A 215 2.02 19.62 1.46
CA ILE A 215 2.31 20.95 0.87
C ILE A 215 3.32 21.73 1.75
N ASP A 216 4.41 21.06 2.17
CA ASP A 216 5.34 21.59 3.18
C ASP A 216 6.36 22.60 2.62
N GLU A 217 6.02 23.88 2.76
CA GLU A 217 6.81 25.02 2.31
C GLU A 217 7.97 25.42 3.26
N ARG A 218 8.25 24.64 4.33
CA ARG A 218 9.40 24.94 5.21
C ARG A 218 10.70 24.85 4.41
N THR A 219 11.51 25.91 4.44
CA THR A 219 12.69 26.06 3.56
C THR A 219 13.82 25.09 3.86
N ASN A 220 13.85 24.50 5.06
CA ASN A 220 14.78 23.44 5.45
C ASN A 220 14.20 22.02 5.22
N ARG A 221 13.02 21.89 4.61
CA ARG A 221 12.39 20.60 4.32
C ARG A 221 12.87 20.06 2.99
N ASN A 222 13.07 18.73 2.93
CA ASN A 222 13.30 18.02 1.68
C ASN A 222 12.14 18.31 0.69
N PRO A 223 12.42 18.68 -0.58
CA PRO A 223 11.40 18.96 -1.58
C PRO A 223 10.32 17.88 -1.74
N ALA A 224 10.63 16.61 -1.45
CA ALA A 224 9.67 15.51 -1.53
C ALA A 224 8.35 15.76 -0.76
N TYR A 225 8.36 16.53 0.32
CA TYR A 225 7.17 16.82 1.14
C TYR A 225 6.26 17.94 0.58
N ASP A 226 6.49 18.38 -0.66
CA ASP A 226 5.73 19.45 -1.30
C ASP A 226 5.26 19.03 -2.70
N ALA A 227 4.07 18.45 -2.78
CA ALA A 227 3.41 18.03 -4.02
C ALA A 227 3.03 19.20 -4.94
N GLN A 228 3.11 20.45 -4.43
CA GLN A 228 2.93 21.64 -5.26
C GLN A 228 4.07 21.81 -6.27
N ARG A 229 5.26 21.26 -5.99
CA ARG A 229 6.41 21.31 -6.92
C ARG A 229 6.21 20.43 -8.16
N SER A 230 5.36 19.42 -8.07
CA SER A 230 5.20 18.32 -9.03
C SER A 230 3.77 18.27 -9.61
N ALA A 231 2.80 17.65 -8.91
CA ALA A 231 1.45 17.41 -9.41
C ALA A 231 0.76 18.70 -9.89
N ALA A 232 0.77 19.72 -9.04
CA ALA A 232 0.24 21.06 -9.31
C ALA A 232 1.20 22.00 -10.04
N ASN A 233 2.30 21.50 -10.61
CA ASN A 233 3.22 22.29 -11.42
C ASN A 233 3.04 21.94 -12.90
N SER A 234 2.58 22.92 -13.70
CA SER A 234 2.42 22.76 -15.17
C SER A 234 3.75 22.65 -15.93
N ASN A 235 4.87 22.97 -15.29
CA ASN A 235 6.22 22.90 -15.86
C ASN A 235 7.02 21.66 -15.38
N ASP A 236 6.40 20.75 -14.61
CA ASP A 236 6.96 19.48 -14.18
C ASP A 236 6.24 18.31 -14.89
N LEU A 237 6.87 17.13 -14.93
CA LEU A 237 6.34 15.92 -15.57
C LEU A 237 5.75 14.90 -14.58
N ARG A 238 5.92 15.12 -13.27
CA ARG A 238 5.40 14.26 -12.19
C ARG A 238 3.95 14.58 -11.82
N GLY A 239 3.14 13.58 -11.45
CA GLY A 239 1.72 13.72 -11.14
C GLY A 239 0.88 14.06 -12.38
N LYS A 240 1.13 13.35 -13.50
CA LYS A 240 0.60 13.64 -14.84
C LYS A 240 0.15 12.37 -15.58
N ILE A 241 -0.69 12.57 -16.58
CA ILE A 241 -0.75 11.70 -17.76
C ILE A 241 -0.06 12.44 -18.90
N LEU A 242 1.04 11.87 -19.38
CA LEU A 242 1.83 12.39 -20.50
C LEU A 242 1.39 11.73 -21.80
N ARG A 243 1.46 12.46 -22.92
CA ARG A 243 1.12 11.93 -24.25
C ARG A 243 2.10 12.44 -25.31
N ILE A 244 2.80 11.52 -25.97
CA ILE A 244 3.82 11.81 -26.99
C ILE A 244 3.67 10.90 -28.22
N LYS A 245 4.16 11.35 -29.38
CA LYS A 245 4.29 10.49 -30.56
C LYS A 245 5.76 10.17 -30.80
N VAL A 246 6.18 8.94 -30.48
CA VAL A 246 7.56 8.49 -30.66
C VAL A 246 7.83 8.15 -32.14
N SER A 247 8.98 8.59 -32.63
CA SER A 247 9.51 8.39 -33.97
C SER A 247 10.35 7.11 -34.08
N ALA A 248 10.62 6.66 -35.31
CA ALA A 248 11.46 5.47 -35.55
C ALA A 248 12.91 5.63 -35.03
N ASP A 249 13.46 6.84 -34.98
CA ASP A 249 14.77 7.15 -34.39
C ASP A 249 14.76 7.28 -32.86
N GLY A 250 13.57 7.27 -32.22
CA GLY A 250 13.38 7.48 -30.79
C GLY A 250 13.34 8.94 -30.35
N SER A 251 13.40 9.90 -31.28
CA SER A 251 12.86 11.25 -31.02
C SER A 251 11.35 11.16 -30.77
N TYR A 252 10.74 12.20 -30.23
CA TYR A 252 9.28 12.29 -30.15
C TYR A 252 8.77 13.67 -30.57
N SER A 253 7.49 13.71 -30.92
CA SER A 253 6.73 14.93 -31.21
C SER A 253 5.52 15.05 -30.30
N ILE A 254 5.00 16.27 -30.14
CA ILE A 254 3.82 16.55 -29.32
C ILE A 254 2.55 16.39 -30.16
N PRO A 255 1.63 15.48 -29.81
CA PRO A 255 0.34 15.35 -30.48
C PRO A 255 -0.54 16.57 -30.26
N ALA A 256 -1.41 16.87 -31.24
CA ALA A 256 -2.46 17.86 -31.05
C ALA A 256 -3.47 17.40 -29.98
N GLY A 257 -3.97 18.35 -29.18
CA GLY A 257 -4.91 18.08 -28.09
C GLY A 257 -4.28 17.81 -26.72
N ASN A 258 -2.96 17.98 -26.58
CA ASN A 258 -2.32 18.11 -25.25
C ASN A 258 -2.70 19.44 -24.58
N MET A 259 -2.53 19.50 -23.26
CA MET A 259 -3.00 20.60 -22.41
C MET A 259 -2.32 21.94 -22.69
N PHE A 260 -1.05 21.91 -23.12
CA PHE A 260 -0.25 23.10 -23.40
C PHE A 260 0.38 23.03 -24.80
N ALA A 261 0.32 24.14 -25.54
CA ALA A 261 0.94 24.21 -26.86
C ALA A 261 2.48 24.30 -26.74
N PRO A 262 3.25 23.65 -27.63
CA PRO A 262 4.72 23.74 -27.64
C PRO A 262 5.23 25.19 -27.63
N GLY A 263 6.18 25.48 -26.75
CA GLY A 263 6.73 26.83 -26.55
C GLY A 263 5.93 27.74 -25.61
N THR A 264 4.82 27.27 -25.02
CA THR A 264 4.08 28.02 -24.00
C THR A 264 4.93 28.14 -22.73
N ALA A 265 5.22 29.36 -22.29
CA ALA A 265 6.10 29.63 -21.16
C ALA A 265 5.54 29.05 -19.85
N ARG A 266 6.42 28.51 -18.99
CA ARG A 266 6.07 27.87 -17.70
C ARG A 266 5.15 26.65 -17.85
N THR A 267 5.28 25.91 -18.96
CA THR A 267 4.49 24.68 -19.20
C THR A 267 5.29 23.60 -19.93
N ARG A 268 4.92 22.33 -19.71
CA ARG A 268 5.42 21.16 -20.46
C ARG A 268 4.37 20.69 -21.47
N PRO A 269 4.63 20.77 -22.80
CA PRO A 269 3.66 20.37 -23.82
C PRO A 269 3.42 18.85 -23.89
N GLU A 270 4.23 18.03 -23.21
CA GLU A 270 4.02 16.59 -23.04
C GLU A 270 2.77 16.26 -22.20
N ILE A 271 2.30 17.20 -21.37
CA ILE A 271 1.16 17.00 -20.47
C ILE A 271 -0.15 16.89 -21.28
N TYR A 272 -0.82 15.75 -21.17
CA TYR A 272 -2.21 15.60 -21.59
C TYR A 272 -3.16 15.94 -20.44
N ALA A 273 -2.92 15.39 -19.25
CA ALA A 273 -3.66 15.76 -18.04
C ALA A 273 -2.70 15.89 -16.84
N MET A 274 -3.08 16.70 -15.84
CA MET A 274 -2.28 16.97 -14.65
C MET A 274 -3.11 16.95 -13.36
N GLY A 275 -2.44 17.01 -12.21
CA GLY A 275 -3.10 17.11 -10.90
C GLY A 275 -3.57 15.74 -10.40
N PHE A 276 -2.72 14.73 -10.52
CA PHE A 276 -2.88 13.39 -9.94
C PHE A 276 -1.82 13.16 -8.85
N ARG A 277 -2.11 12.32 -7.85
CA ARG A 277 -1.15 11.92 -6.79
C ARG A 277 -0.32 10.73 -7.23
N ASN A 278 -0.96 9.59 -7.47
CA ASN A 278 -0.35 8.38 -7.96
C ASN A 278 -1.31 7.69 -8.95
N PRO A 279 -1.33 8.12 -10.23
CA PRO A 279 -2.13 7.51 -11.29
C PRO A 279 -1.50 6.18 -11.69
N PHE A 280 -1.56 5.20 -10.78
CA PHE A 280 -0.68 4.03 -10.79
C PHE A 280 -0.97 3.10 -11.96
N ARG A 281 -2.25 2.89 -12.31
CA ARG A 281 -2.66 2.19 -13.53
C ARG A 281 -3.60 3.02 -14.38
N MET A 282 -3.49 2.85 -15.69
CA MET A 282 -4.37 3.48 -16.66
C MET A 282 -4.56 2.62 -17.91
N SER A 283 -5.67 2.82 -18.63
CA SER A 283 -5.89 2.21 -19.94
C SER A 283 -6.44 3.20 -20.95
N VAL A 284 -6.04 3.07 -22.21
CA VAL A 284 -6.54 3.89 -23.31
C VAL A 284 -7.56 3.09 -24.12
N ASP A 285 -8.83 3.46 -24.04
CA ASP A 285 -9.88 2.88 -24.88
C ASP A 285 -9.69 3.32 -26.33
N LYS A 286 -8.95 2.52 -27.09
CA LYS A 286 -8.57 2.76 -28.50
C LYS A 286 -9.77 3.08 -29.41
N ALA A 287 -10.99 2.67 -29.06
CA ALA A 287 -12.18 2.99 -29.83
C ALA A 287 -12.68 4.44 -29.65
N THR A 288 -12.39 5.08 -28.51
CA THR A 288 -12.88 6.42 -28.16
C THR A 288 -11.77 7.45 -27.88
N GLY A 289 -10.55 7.00 -27.61
CA GLY A 289 -9.43 7.84 -27.18
C GLY A 289 -9.50 8.28 -25.71
N VAL A 290 -10.47 7.79 -24.94
CA VAL A 290 -10.63 8.09 -23.52
C VAL A 290 -9.62 7.29 -22.69
N VAL A 291 -8.95 7.97 -21.76
CA VAL A 291 -8.05 7.32 -20.79
C VAL A 291 -8.81 7.09 -19.49
N TYR A 292 -8.80 5.86 -18.98
CA TYR A 292 -9.28 5.53 -17.63
C TYR A 292 -8.07 5.44 -16.72
N VAL A 293 -8.15 6.02 -15.51
CA VAL A 293 -7.03 6.15 -14.57
C VAL A 293 -7.49 5.74 -13.18
N GLY A 294 -6.72 4.94 -12.46
CA GLY A 294 -6.85 4.75 -11.02
C GLY A 294 -5.83 5.62 -10.32
N ASP A 295 -6.29 6.59 -9.53
CA ASP A 295 -5.44 7.54 -8.79
C ASP A 295 -5.63 7.35 -7.28
N TYR A 296 -4.55 7.00 -6.59
CA TYR A 296 -4.56 6.85 -5.14
C TYR A 296 -4.55 8.24 -4.50
N GLY A 297 -5.58 8.57 -3.73
CA GLY A 297 -5.61 9.76 -2.88
C GLY A 297 -4.94 9.54 -1.51
N PRO A 298 -5.05 10.50 -0.58
CA PRO A 298 -4.34 10.50 0.69
C PRO A 298 -5.12 9.79 1.81
N ASP A 299 -4.49 9.62 2.98
CA ASP A 299 -4.82 8.55 3.94
C ASP A 299 -5.42 9.04 5.30
N ALA A 300 -5.95 10.27 5.37
CA ALA A 300 -6.48 10.84 6.62
C ALA A 300 -7.77 10.15 7.11
N GLY A 301 -7.79 9.56 8.31
CA GLY A 301 -8.99 8.91 8.84
C GLY A 301 -10.20 9.81 9.14
N THR A 302 -10.07 11.15 9.10
CA THR A 302 -11.20 12.07 9.37
C THR A 302 -11.16 13.36 8.54
N THR A 303 -12.33 13.88 8.16
CA THR A 303 -12.47 15.24 7.61
C THR A 303 -12.27 16.30 8.70
N SER A 304 -11.53 17.36 8.36
CA SER A 304 -11.26 18.49 9.25
C SER A 304 -11.29 19.84 8.50
N THR A 305 -10.97 20.93 9.20
CA THR A 305 -10.79 22.24 8.57
C THR A 305 -9.64 22.24 7.54
N ARG A 306 -8.67 21.33 7.66
CA ARG A 306 -7.57 21.18 6.70
C ARG A 306 -8.04 20.54 5.39
N GLY A 307 -8.75 19.42 5.43
CA GLY A 307 -9.19 18.71 4.22
C GLY A 307 -10.17 17.57 4.53
N PRO A 308 -10.66 16.86 3.50
CA PRO A 308 -11.46 15.65 3.68
C PRO A 308 -10.65 14.51 4.30
N SER A 309 -11.36 13.51 4.81
CA SER A 309 -10.84 12.16 5.01
C SER A 309 -10.32 11.55 3.71
N GLY A 310 -9.54 10.48 3.84
CA GLY A 310 -8.95 9.76 2.71
C GLY A 310 -10.01 9.28 1.74
N GLN A 311 -9.74 9.51 0.45
CA GLN A 311 -10.62 9.09 -0.64
C GLN A 311 -9.81 8.96 -1.93
N VAL A 312 -10.23 8.04 -2.78
CA VAL A 312 -9.47 7.64 -3.97
C VAL A 312 -10.37 7.55 -5.19
N GLU A 313 -9.77 7.60 -6.38
CA GLU A 313 -10.49 7.98 -7.60
C GLU A 313 -10.25 7.03 -8.77
N PHE A 314 -11.35 6.66 -9.44
CA PHE A 314 -11.31 6.34 -10.87
C PHE A 314 -11.65 7.59 -11.67
N ASN A 315 -10.75 7.96 -12.58
CA ASN A 315 -10.85 9.12 -13.43
C ASN A 315 -11.03 8.73 -14.91
N ARG A 316 -11.84 9.51 -15.63
CA ARG A 316 -12.17 9.28 -17.04
C ARG A 316 -11.79 10.49 -17.88
N VAL A 317 -10.58 10.47 -18.42
CA VAL A 317 -9.94 11.57 -19.15
C VAL A 317 -10.40 11.57 -20.62
N THR A 318 -11.46 12.34 -20.89
CA THR A 318 -12.06 12.51 -22.23
C THR A 318 -11.39 13.62 -23.06
N GLY A 319 -10.53 14.42 -22.45
CA GLY A 319 -9.79 15.53 -23.04
C GLY A 319 -8.76 16.07 -22.03
N PRO A 320 -7.91 17.02 -22.42
CA PRO A 320 -6.91 17.57 -21.52
C PRO A 320 -7.52 18.36 -20.36
N GLY A 321 -6.97 18.20 -19.15
CA GLY A 321 -7.53 18.80 -17.93
C GLY A 321 -6.63 18.72 -16.70
N ASN A 322 -7.02 19.48 -15.67
CA ASN A 322 -6.46 19.41 -14.32
C ASN A 322 -7.41 18.57 -13.44
N TYR A 323 -6.90 17.62 -12.68
CA TYR A 323 -7.64 16.72 -11.79
C TYR A 323 -7.52 17.08 -10.31
N GLY A 324 -6.77 18.15 -9.99
CA GLY A 324 -6.94 18.90 -8.74
C GLY A 324 -5.89 18.66 -7.66
N TRP A 325 -5.19 17.53 -7.64
CA TRP A 325 -4.18 17.24 -6.61
C TRP A 325 -3.02 18.26 -6.65
N PRO A 326 -2.55 18.80 -5.49
CA PRO A 326 -2.89 18.44 -4.11
C PRO A 326 -3.94 19.34 -3.44
N TYR A 327 -4.71 20.12 -4.21
CA TYR A 327 -5.61 21.16 -3.69
C TYR A 327 -7.09 20.74 -3.65
N CYS A 328 -7.48 19.86 -4.56
CA CYS A 328 -8.85 19.46 -4.84
C CYS A 328 -8.90 17.95 -5.10
N THR A 329 -10.01 17.31 -4.74
CA THR A 329 -10.26 15.88 -4.94
C THR A 329 -11.77 15.62 -4.97
N GLY A 330 -12.17 14.46 -5.47
CA GLY A 330 -13.54 13.97 -5.44
C GLY A 330 -14.47 14.82 -6.30
N ALA A 331 -15.62 15.22 -5.77
CA ALA A 331 -16.56 16.05 -6.51
C ALA A 331 -16.20 17.56 -6.49
N ASN A 332 -14.99 17.94 -6.02
CA ASN A 332 -14.53 19.32 -5.86
C ASN A 332 -15.49 20.19 -5.03
N THR A 333 -16.19 19.60 -4.06
CA THR A 333 -17.01 20.36 -3.11
C THR A 333 -16.14 21.06 -2.07
N ALA A 334 -16.70 22.07 -1.39
CA ALA A 334 -15.97 22.82 -0.35
C ALA A 334 -15.51 21.94 0.83
N THR A 335 -16.15 20.80 1.07
CA THR A 335 -15.74 19.78 2.07
C THR A 335 -14.59 18.91 1.58
N GLU A 336 -14.51 18.61 0.28
CA GLU A 336 -13.44 17.82 -0.35
C GLU A 336 -12.23 18.66 -0.76
N THR A 337 -12.34 19.98 -0.64
CA THR A 337 -11.26 20.92 -0.98
C THR A 337 -10.25 21.01 0.16
N TYR A 338 -8.95 21.04 -0.13
CA TYR A 338 -7.92 21.31 0.87
C TYR A 338 -7.82 22.79 1.23
N ALA A 339 -7.33 23.08 2.43
CA ALA A 339 -6.93 24.40 2.85
C ALA A 339 -5.41 24.55 2.71
N GLU A 340 -4.97 25.79 2.45
CA GLU A 340 -3.64 26.26 2.80
C GLU A 340 -3.28 25.78 4.22
N TRP A 341 -2.06 25.30 4.43
CA TRP A 341 -1.65 24.77 5.73
C TRP A 341 -0.26 25.26 6.13
N ASP A 342 -0.19 26.03 7.21
CA ASP A 342 1.08 26.43 7.80
C ASP A 342 1.65 25.26 8.63
N PHE A 343 2.62 24.53 8.05
CA PHE A 343 3.33 23.43 8.70
C PHE A 343 4.23 23.85 9.89
N ALA A 344 4.53 25.13 10.05
CA ALA A 344 5.30 25.65 11.19
C ALA A 344 4.38 26.07 12.36
N ALA A 345 3.21 26.64 12.06
CA ALA A 345 2.22 27.04 13.06
C ALA A 345 1.20 25.94 13.42
N GLY A 346 1.00 24.95 12.54
CA GLY A 346 -0.01 23.90 12.69
C GLY A 346 -1.44 24.42 12.48
N THR A 347 -1.65 25.35 11.53
CA THR A 347 -2.91 26.07 11.35
C THR A 347 -3.40 26.08 9.91
N ALA A 348 -4.71 25.90 9.70
CA ALA A 348 -5.36 26.00 8.40
C ALA A 348 -5.63 27.46 8.00
N GLY A 349 -5.36 27.78 6.74
CA GLY A 349 -5.70 29.03 6.07
C GLY A 349 -7.01 28.92 5.26
N ALA A 350 -7.03 29.57 4.09
CA ALA A 350 -8.17 29.54 3.18
C ALA A 350 -8.25 28.22 2.40
N LYS A 351 -9.46 27.82 1.98
CA LYS A 351 -9.67 26.73 1.01
C LYS A 351 -9.27 27.20 -0.40
N TYR A 352 -8.70 26.31 -1.20
CA TYR A 352 -8.34 26.59 -2.60
C TYR A 352 -9.57 26.78 -3.50
N ASP A 353 -9.43 27.54 -4.60
CA ASP A 353 -10.51 27.68 -5.59
C ASP A 353 -10.43 26.61 -6.68
N CYS A 354 -11.07 25.47 -6.43
CA CYS A 354 -11.11 24.37 -7.39
C CYS A 354 -11.79 24.73 -8.72
N THR A 355 -12.75 25.66 -8.73
CA THR A 355 -13.53 25.97 -9.95
C THR A 355 -12.89 27.08 -10.78
N GLY A 356 -12.44 28.16 -10.14
CA GLY A 356 -11.75 29.27 -10.80
C GLY A 356 -10.29 28.95 -11.17
N GLY A 357 -9.70 27.92 -10.55
CA GLY A 357 -8.32 27.50 -10.77
C GLY A 357 -7.50 27.67 -9.50
N PRO A 358 -7.01 26.58 -8.87
CA PRO A 358 -6.25 26.72 -7.65
C PRO A 358 -4.91 27.44 -7.92
N THR A 359 -4.51 28.29 -6.98
CA THR A 359 -3.25 29.03 -7.04
C THR A 359 -2.15 28.17 -6.43
N ASN A 360 -1.04 28.04 -7.14
CA ASN A 360 0.17 27.38 -6.64
C ASN A 360 1.18 28.45 -6.21
N ASN A 361 1.13 28.72 -4.90
CA ASN A 361 1.91 29.72 -4.15
C ASN A 361 3.28 29.22 -3.69
N SER A 362 3.58 27.91 -3.77
CA SER A 362 4.88 27.37 -3.37
C SER A 362 6.04 28.10 -4.05
N PHE A 363 7.05 28.44 -3.25
CA PHE A 363 8.31 28.98 -3.76
C PHE A 363 9.06 28.00 -4.68
N ARG A 364 8.67 26.71 -4.68
CA ARG A 364 9.19 25.67 -5.58
C ARG A 364 8.44 25.62 -6.94
N ASN A 365 7.36 26.38 -7.13
CA ASN A 365 6.58 26.39 -8.37
C ASN A 365 7.32 27.06 -9.54
N THR A 366 7.62 26.28 -10.58
CA THR A 366 8.17 26.79 -11.85
C THR A 366 7.11 26.92 -12.96
N GLY A 367 5.92 26.37 -12.75
CA GLY A 367 4.76 26.37 -13.64
C GLY A 367 3.89 27.61 -13.51
N LEU A 368 2.67 27.56 -14.01
CA LEU A 368 1.70 28.65 -13.94
C LEU A 368 1.38 28.98 -12.46
N PRO A 369 1.20 30.26 -12.09
CA PRO A 369 0.83 30.64 -10.73
C PRO A 369 -0.62 30.26 -10.39
N THR A 370 -1.50 30.22 -11.39
CA THR A 370 -2.89 29.78 -11.27
C THR A 370 -3.12 28.67 -12.29
N LEU A 371 -3.61 27.53 -11.83
CA LEU A 371 -3.87 26.37 -12.68
C LEU A 371 -5.24 26.49 -13.35
N PRO A 372 -5.52 25.73 -14.43
CA PRO A 372 -6.89 25.53 -14.89
C PRO A 372 -7.76 24.90 -13.80
N GLY A 373 -9.07 25.22 -13.82
CA GLY A 373 -10.05 24.66 -12.89
C GLY A 373 -10.03 23.12 -12.86
N ALA A 374 -10.13 22.57 -11.66
CA ALA A 374 -10.10 21.13 -11.41
C ALA A 374 -11.38 20.46 -11.93
N GLN A 375 -11.21 19.36 -12.64
CA GLN A 375 -12.29 18.45 -13.02
C GLN A 375 -12.66 17.58 -11.82
N PRO A 376 -13.94 17.27 -11.61
CA PRO A 376 -14.35 16.33 -10.57
C PRO A 376 -14.05 14.89 -10.98
N ALA A 377 -13.79 14.04 -9.99
CA ALA A 377 -13.61 12.60 -10.13
C ALA A 377 -14.81 11.94 -10.83
N TRP A 378 -14.55 10.95 -11.68
CA TRP A 378 -15.63 10.19 -12.33
C TRP A 378 -16.29 9.20 -11.37
N ILE A 379 -15.48 8.49 -10.58
CA ILE A 379 -15.92 7.67 -9.44
C ILE A 379 -14.94 7.89 -8.30
N ARG A 380 -15.37 8.60 -7.24
CA ARG A 380 -14.65 8.62 -5.97
C ARG A 380 -15.19 7.55 -5.02
N TYR A 381 -14.35 6.98 -4.18
CA TYR A 381 -14.76 6.08 -3.10
C TYR A 381 -13.81 6.16 -1.90
N ALA A 382 -14.17 5.42 -0.86
CA ALA A 382 -13.76 5.64 0.53
C ALA A 382 -14.25 7.00 1.08
N GLY A 383 -13.60 7.51 2.13
CA GLY A 383 -13.94 8.74 2.84
C GLY A 383 -15.32 8.77 3.49
N ASP A 384 -15.74 9.97 3.91
CA ASP A 384 -16.97 10.21 4.69
C ASP A 384 -18.27 9.74 3.99
N ALA A 385 -18.32 9.80 2.65
CA ALA A 385 -19.47 9.44 1.84
C ALA A 385 -19.12 9.37 0.36
N GLY A 386 -19.90 8.65 -0.45
CA GLY A 386 -19.85 8.70 -1.93
C GLY A 386 -19.46 7.38 -2.61
N SER A 387 -18.87 6.45 -1.85
CA SER A 387 -18.52 5.11 -2.31
C SER A 387 -19.70 4.39 -2.99
N PRO A 388 -19.49 3.75 -4.16
CA PRO A 388 -20.43 2.78 -4.70
C PRO A 388 -20.65 1.63 -3.70
N PRO A 389 -21.90 1.25 -3.36
CA PRO A 389 -22.15 0.15 -2.41
C PRO A 389 -21.56 -1.18 -2.93
N GLU A 390 -21.47 -1.35 -4.24
CA GLU A 390 -20.86 -2.52 -4.89
C GLU A 390 -19.36 -2.65 -4.61
N PHE A 391 -18.67 -1.56 -4.23
CA PHE A 391 -17.24 -1.57 -3.91
C PHE A 391 -16.95 -2.07 -2.47
N GLY A 392 -17.94 -2.07 -1.58
CA GLY A 392 -17.78 -2.41 -0.17
C GLY A 392 -16.94 -1.39 0.62
N GLY A 393 -16.40 -1.81 1.77
CA GLY A 393 -15.40 -1.08 2.55
C GLY A 393 -14.02 -1.77 2.51
N GLY A 394 -13.04 -1.21 3.23
CA GLY A 394 -11.63 -1.66 3.26
C GLY A 394 -10.72 -0.76 2.43
N SER A 395 -9.64 -1.32 1.90
CA SER A 395 -8.53 -0.64 1.19
C SER A 395 -8.89 0.50 0.24
N GLU A 396 -7.90 1.35 -0.01
CA GLU A 396 -8.02 2.56 -0.82
C GLU A 396 -7.08 2.50 -2.05
N SER A 397 -7.18 1.45 -2.86
CA SER A 397 -6.19 1.11 -3.89
C SER A 397 -6.77 0.89 -5.30
N PRO A 398 -7.12 1.96 -6.03
CA PRO A 398 -7.78 1.88 -7.34
C PRO A 398 -6.82 1.48 -8.47
N MET A 399 -7.20 0.47 -9.25
CA MET A 399 -6.43 -0.06 -10.38
C MET A 399 -7.29 0.00 -11.64
N ALA A 400 -7.03 0.95 -12.54
CA ALA A 400 -7.80 1.05 -13.78
C ALA A 400 -7.41 -0.05 -14.77
N GLY A 401 -8.29 -1.04 -14.95
CA GLY A 401 -8.15 -2.04 -16.00
C GLY A 401 -8.70 -1.58 -17.36
N PRO A 402 -8.89 -2.48 -18.33
CA PRO A 402 -9.21 -2.14 -19.71
C PRO A 402 -10.73 -1.97 -19.94
N VAL A 403 -11.08 -1.30 -21.05
CA VAL A 403 -12.43 -1.35 -21.61
C VAL A 403 -12.54 -2.53 -22.57
N TYR A 404 -13.55 -3.39 -22.40
CA TYR A 404 -13.79 -4.46 -23.38
C TYR A 404 -14.34 -3.90 -24.69
N ARG A 405 -13.78 -4.35 -25.81
CA ARG A 405 -14.27 -4.01 -27.15
C ARG A 405 -14.57 -5.27 -27.96
N TYR A 406 -15.84 -5.52 -28.21
CA TYR A 406 -16.28 -6.72 -28.92
C TYR A 406 -15.94 -6.65 -30.40
N SER A 407 -15.49 -7.78 -30.95
CA SER A 407 -15.28 -7.93 -32.39
C SER A 407 -15.90 -9.22 -32.90
N ALA A 408 -16.89 -9.08 -33.78
CA ALA A 408 -17.52 -10.21 -34.47
C ALA A 408 -16.56 -10.95 -35.41
N SER A 409 -15.50 -10.29 -35.90
CA SER A 409 -14.49 -10.90 -36.76
C SER A 409 -13.39 -11.63 -35.98
N ASN A 410 -13.34 -11.50 -34.65
CA ASN A 410 -12.41 -12.26 -33.83
C ASN A 410 -12.83 -13.75 -33.81
N PRO A 411 -12.00 -14.68 -34.34
CA PRO A 411 -12.36 -16.09 -34.45
C PRO A 411 -12.31 -16.84 -33.11
N SER A 412 -11.79 -16.23 -32.04
CA SER A 412 -11.72 -16.84 -30.71
C SER A 412 -13.10 -17.31 -30.24
N THR A 413 -13.16 -18.55 -29.78
CA THR A 413 -14.36 -19.15 -29.18
C THR A 413 -14.49 -18.81 -27.70
N THR A 414 -13.43 -18.28 -27.07
CA THR A 414 -13.42 -17.89 -25.64
C THR A 414 -13.46 -16.38 -25.40
N LYS A 415 -13.59 -15.57 -26.47
CA LYS A 415 -13.80 -14.12 -26.34
C LYS A 415 -15.08 -13.82 -25.58
N PHE A 416 -15.09 -12.73 -24.81
CA PHE A 416 -16.29 -12.29 -24.11
C PHE A 416 -17.42 -11.94 -25.12
N PRO A 417 -18.70 -12.10 -24.76
CA PRO A 417 -19.81 -11.84 -25.66
C PRO A 417 -20.03 -10.33 -25.88
N GLN A 418 -20.78 -9.98 -26.93
CA GLN A 418 -21.08 -8.59 -27.30
C GLN A 418 -21.74 -7.78 -26.18
N SER A 419 -22.39 -8.44 -25.22
CA SER A 419 -23.02 -7.83 -24.04
C SER A 419 -22.03 -7.14 -23.08
N PHE A 420 -20.73 -7.39 -23.21
CA PHE A 420 -19.67 -6.68 -22.48
C PHE A 420 -19.11 -5.45 -23.22
N ASP A 421 -19.50 -5.20 -24.47
CA ASP A 421 -18.90 -4.13 -25.28
C ASP A 421 -19.04 -2.76 -24.60
N GLY A 422 -17.91 -2.06 -24.44
CA GLY A 422 -17.82 -0.76 -23.77
C GLY A 422 -17.85 -0.80 -22.24
N GLN A 423 -17.87 -1.97 -21.59
CA GLN A 423 -17.72 -2.05 -20.13
C GLN A 423 -16.25 -1.82 -19.72
N PHE A 424 -16.04 -0.99 -18.69
CA PHE A 424 -14.75 -0.73 -18.06
C PHE A 424 -14.51 -1.72 -16.92
N PHE A 425 -13.43 -2.49 -16.97
CA PHE A 425 -13.08 -3.46 -15.93
C PHE A 425 -12.27 -2.75 -14.84
N ALA A 426 -12.96 -2.11 -13.91
CA ALA A 426 -12.32 -1.53 -12.72
C ALA A 426 -11.74 -2.66 -11.85
N ALA A 427 -10.55 -2.47 -11.32
CA ALA A 427 -9.93 -3.41 -10.39
C ALA A 427 -9.45 -2.69 -9.13
N GLU A 428 -9.17 -3.45 -8.07
CA GLU A 428 -8.76 -2.92 -6.77
C GLU A 428 -7.75 -3.87 -6.14
N LEU A 429 -6.61 -3.31 -5.69
CA LEU A 429 -5.47 -4.08 -5.20
C LEU A 429 -5.78 -4.74 -3.84
N GLY A 430 -6.01 -3.96 -2.79
CA GLY A 430 -6.03 -4.45 -1.41
C GLY A 430 -7.31 -5.20 -1.00
N ARG A 431 -8.47 -4.78 -1.53
CA ARG A 431 -9.75 -5.49 -1.42
C ARG A 431 -9.86 -6.66 -2.42
N GLY A 432 -8.97 -6.70 -3.42
CA GLY A 432 -8.81 -7.84 -4.32
C GLY A 432 -10.05 -8.16 -5.15
N TRP A 433 -10.51 -7.23 -5.99
CA TRP A 433 -11.64 -7.46 -6.89
C TRP A 433 -11.45 -6.90 -8.30
N ILE A 434 -12.23 -7.43 -9.25
CA ILE A 434 -12.47 -6.87 -10.58
C ILE A 434 -13.98 -6.70 -10.72
N LYS A 435 -14.44 -5.52 -11.12
CA LYS A 435 -15.87 -5.18 -11.24
C LYS A 435 -16.12 -4.45 -12.56
N PRO A 436 -16.77 -5.10 -13.54
CA PRO A 436 -17.16 -4.45 -14.77
C PRO A 436 -18.19 -3.34 -14.53
N ILE A 437 -17.93 -2.17 -15.10
CA ILE A 437 -18.74 -0.97 -14.98
C ILE A 437 -19.30 -0.62 -16.36
N HIS A 438 -20.63 -0.58 -16.48
CA HIS A 438 -21.26 -0.03 -17.67
C HIS A 438 -21.03 1.48 -17.73
N VAL A 439 -20.60 2.00 -18.87
CA VAL A 439 -20.49 3.45 -19.09
C VAL A 439 -21.72 3.91 -19.86
N ASN A 440 -22.52 4.80 -19.26
CA ASN A 440 -23.72 5.33 -19.88
C ASN A 440 -23.37 6.18 -21.11
N ALA A 441 -24.35 6.42 -21.99
CA ALA A 441 -24.14 7.19 -23.22
C ALA A 441 -23.71 8.66 -23.00
N ASP A 442 -23.98 9.23 -21.82
CA ASP A 442 -23.50 10.55 -21.39
C ASP A 442 -22.10 10.53 -20.75
N GLY A 443 -21.50 9.35 -20.60
CA GLY A 443 -20.21 9.14 -19.95
C GLY A 443 -20.27 8.96 -18.43
N SER A 444 -21.44 9.02 -17.80
CA SER A 444 -21.60 8.73 -16.36
C SER A 444 -21.44 7.24 -16.05
N ARG A 445 -21.14 6.89 -14.79
CA ARG A 445 -21.12 5.49 -14.36
C ARG A 445 -22.54 4.91 -14.35
N GLY A 446 -22.72 3.80 -15.05
CA GLY A 446 -23.93 2.98 -15.01
C GLY A 446 -23.87 1.95 -13.89
N ALA A 447 -24.48 0.79 -14.12
CA ALA A 447 -24.42 -0.32 -13.18
C ALA A 447 -22.98 -0.87 -13.06
N ILE A 448 -22.65 -1.32 -11.84
CA ILE A 448 -21.41 -2.00 -11.50
C ILE A 448 -21.77 -3.46 -11.22
N ASP A 449 -21.16 -4.41 -11.91
CA ASP A 449 -21.37 -5.83 -11.66
C ASP A 449 -20.36 -6.34 -10.62
N ALA A 450 -20.87 -6.79 -9.47
CA ALA A 450 -20.09 -7.30 -8.35
C ALA A 450 -19.85 -8.83 -8.40
N SER A 451 -20.26 -9.51 -9.47
CA SER A 451 -20.25 -10.97 -9.60
C SER A 451 -19.21 -11.53 -10.58
N PHE A 452 -18.31 -10.70 -11.12
CA PHE A 452 -17.18 -11.19 -11.91
C PHE A 452 -16.27 -12.11 -11.06
N PRO A 453 -15.97 -13.35 -11.52
CA PRO A 453 -15.37 -14.38 -10.67
C PRO A 453 -13.85 -14.27 -10.56
N TRP A 454 -13.36 -13.17 -9.97
CA TRP A 454 -11.96 -13.03 -9.59
C TRP A 454 -11.64 -13.93 -8.38
N ASN A 455 -10.67 -14.85 -8.53
CA ASN A 455 -10.24 -15.75 -7.44
C ASN A 455 -8.76 -15.57 -7.02
N GLY A 456 -8.07 -14.57 -7.59
CA GLY A 456 -6.70 -14.23 -7.21
C GLY A 456 -6.64 -13.47 -5.88
N LYS A 457 -5.57 -12.69 -5.68
CA LYS A 457 -5.37 -11.84 -4.50
C LYS A 457 -5.46 -10.37 -4.85
N GLN A 458 -4.40 -9.80 -5.39
CA GLN A 458 -4.25 -8.35 -5.52
C GLN A 458 -4.02 -8.00 -6.98
N VAL A 459 -5.00 -7.40 -7.64
CA VAL A 459 -4.93 -7.12 -9.08
C VAL A 459 -3.91 -6.01 -9.30
N MET A 460 -2.80 -6.35 -9.94
CA MET A 460 -1.69 -5.42 -10.19
C MET A 460 -1.76 -4.77 -11.57
N ASP A 461 -2.25 -5.49 -12.57
CA ASP A 461 -2.44 -4.98 -13.92
C ASP A 461 -3.40 -5.88 -14.71
N SER A 462 -4.05 -5.37 -15.76
CA SER A 462 -4.90 -6.18 -16.64
C SER A 462 -5.08 -5.60 -18.05
N ALA A 463 -5.21 -6.48 -19.04
CA ALA A 463 -5.38 -6.09 -20.44
C ALA A 463 -6.21 -7.12 -21.21
N PHE A 464 -7.00 -6.69 -22.20
CA PHE A 464 -7.65 -7.62 -23.14
C PHE A 464 -6.68 -8.07 -24.23
N GLY A 465 -6.56 -9.38 -24.43
CA GLY A 465 -5.74 -9.96 -25.49
C GLY A 465 -6.40 -9.92 -26.87
N PRO A 466 -5.64 -10.23 -27.94
CA PRO A 466 -6.16 -10.26 -29.31
C PRO A 466 -7.20 -11.37 -29.54
N ASP A 467 -7.30 -12.35 -28.63
CA ASP A 467 -8.35 -13.37 -28.57
C ASP A 467 -9.59 -12.94 -27.77
N GLY A 468 -9.65 -11.70 -27.28
CA GLY A 468 -10.79 -11.16 -26.56
C GLY A 468 -11.00 -11.75 -25.16
N ALA A 469 -9.97 -12.39 -24.60
CA ALA A 469 -9.89 -12.84 -23.22
C ALA A 469 -9.23 -11.77 -22.34
N LEU A 470 -9.59 -11.69 -21.06
CA LEU A 470 -8.98 -10.75 -20.11
C LEU A 470 -7.73 -11.39 -19.47
N TYR A 471 -6.58 -10.74 -19.60
CA TYR A 471 -5.35 -11.13 -18.92
C TYR A 471 -5.21 -10.29 -17.65
N VAL A 472 -4.80 -10.92 -16.54
CA VAL A 472 -4.69 -10.27 -15.22
C VAL A 472 -3.39 -10.69 -14.54
N LEU A 473 -2.61 -9.70 -14.13
CA LEU A 473 -1.44 -9.84 -13.27
C LEU A 473 -1.87 -9.72 -11.80
N ASP A 474 -1.51 -10.72 -11.00
CA ASP A 474 -1.76 -10.79 -9.55
C ASP A 474 -0.46 -10.52 -8.81
N TYR A 475 -0.43 -9.51 -7.94
CA TYR A 475 0.72 -9.21 -7.08
C TYR A 475 0.98 -10.32 -6.06
N GLY A 476 -0.05 -11.08 -5.68
CA GLY A 476 -0.01 -12.00 -4.55
C GLY A 476 -0.32 -11.29 -3.23
N THR A 477 0.31 -11.72 -2.14
CA THR A 477 0.17 -11.11 -0.79
C THR A 477 1.50 -10.86 -0.08
N GLY A 478 2.63 -10.99 -0.78
CA GLY A 478 3.96 -10.64 -0.27
C GLY A 478 4.28 -9.17 -0.48
N TYR A 479 5.13 -8.59 0.35
CA TYR A 479 5.48 -7.17 0.27
C TYR A 479 6.83 -7.02 -0.44
N PHE A 480 6.91 -6.25 -1.54
CA PHE A 480 8.17 -5.91 -2.23
C PHE A 480 9.03 -7.10 -2.73
N ASN A 481 8.38 -8.25 -2.99
CA ASN A 481 9.02 -9.46 -3.55
C ASN A 481 8.06 -10.37 -4.35
N GLY A 482 6.75 -10.20 -4.20
CA GLY A 482 5.77 -11.24 -4.55
C GLY A 482 5.83 -12.44 -3.60
N ASP A 483 4.98 -13.44 -3.84
CA ASP A 483 4.86 -14.68 -3.05
C ASP A 483 4.38 -15.87 -3.91
N ALA A 484 3.82 -16.91 -3.28
CA ALA A 484 3.26 -18.09 -3.96
C ALA A 484 1.87 -17.85 -4.60
N ASN A 485 1.24 -16.71 -4.33
CA ASN A 485 -0.03 -16.29 -4.92
C ASN A 485 0.18 -15.43 -6.17
N SER A 486 1.28 -14.67 -6.25
CA SER A 486 1.66 -13.86 -7.42
C SER A 486 1.58 -14.69 -8.70
N ALA A 487 0.92 -14.18 -9.73
CA ALA A 487 0.57 -14.97 -10.90
C ALA A 487 0.20 -14.13 -12.12
N LEU A 488 0.17 -14.78 -13.28
CA LEU A 488 -0.48 -14.29 -14.48
C LEU A 488 -1.64 -15.24 -14.82
N TYR A 489 -2.85 -14.68 -14.96
CA TYR A 489 -4.05 -15.42 -15.33
C TYR A 489 -4.62 -14.93 -16.66
N ARG A 490 -5.31 -15.81 -17.38
CA ARG A 490 -6.24 -15.46 -18.48
C ARG A 490 -7.65 -15.85 -18.08
N TYR A 491 -8.63 -15.00 -18.37
CA TYR A 491 -10.05 -15.25 -18.21
C TYR A 491 -10.69 -15.49 -19.56
N ASP A 492 -11.17 -16.72 -19.76
CA ASP A 492 -11.89 -17.19 -20.94
C ASP A 492 -13.40 -17.20 -20.68
N TYR A 493 -14.22 -16.81 -21.66
CA TYR A 493 -15.67 -16.98 -21.62
C TYR A 493 -16.05 -18.32 -22.29
N VAL A 494 -16.52 -19.28 -21.50
CA VAL A 494 -16.80 -20.66 -21.91
C VAL A 494 -18.29 -20.99 -22.02
N ALA A 495 -19.18 -20.24 -21.35
CA ALA A 495 -20.64 -20.38 -21.41
C ALA A 495 -21.18 -21.83 -21.27
N GLY A 496 -20.64 -22.60 -20.31
CA GLY A 496 -21.02 -24.00 -20.10
C GLY A 496 -20.45 -25.00 -21.14
N GLY A 497 -19.55 -24.55 -22.01
CA GLY A 497 -18.68 -25.42 -22.80
C GLY A 497 -17.64 -26.14 -21.94
N ASN A 498 -16.92 -27.08 -22.55
CA ASN A 498 -15.86 -27.84 -21.87
C ASN A 498 -14.75 -26.91 -21.38
N ARG A 499 -14.46 -26.93 -20.07
CA ARG A 499 -13.43 -26.07 -19.48
C ARG A 499 -12.07 -26.74 -19.63
N ALA A 500 -11.00 -25.95 -19.72
CA ALA A 500 -9.66 -26.51 -19.68
C ALA A 500 -9.42 -27.11 -18.27
N PRO A 501 -8.73 -28.25 -18.14
CA PRO A 501 -8.35 -28.75 -16.83
C PRO A 501 -7.36 -27.81 -16.14
N THR A 502 -7.44 -27.69 -14.82
CA THR A 502 -6.46 -26.95 -14.01
C THR A 502 -5.22 -27.82 -13.83
N ALA A 503 -4.08 -27.39 -14.37
CA ALA A 503 -2.79 -28.01 -14.08
C ALA A 503 -2.19 -27.46 -12.79
N VAL A 504 -1.57 -28.32 -11.99
CA VAL A 504 -0.73 -27.94 -10.86
C VAL A 504 0.57 -28.74 -10.96
N ALA A 505 1.69 -28.03 -11.16
CA ALA A 505 3.02 -28.62 -11.18
C ALA A 505 3.77 -28.21 -9.90
N ALA A 506 4.44 -29.17 -9.27
CA ALA A 506 5.32 -28.95 -8.13
C ALA A 506 6.62 -29.73 -8.29
N ALA A 507 7.68 -29.25 -7.64
CA ALA A 507 8.99 -29.90 -7.56
C ALA A 507 9.45 -29.93 -6.10
N ASP A 508 10.17 -30.99 -5.70
CA ASP A 508 10.73 -31.12 -4.34
C ASP A 508 11.98 -30.25 -4.09
N ARG A 509 12.56 -29.69 -5.15
CA ARG A 509 13.56 -28.60 -5.15
C ARG A 509 13.57 -27.89 -6.50
N THR A 510 13.85 -26.58 -6.49
CA THR A 510 13.92 -25.73 -7.69
C THR A 510 15.34 -25.25 -8.02
N SER A 511 16.33 -25.57 -7.18
CA SER A 511 17.74 -25.22 -7.36
C SER A 511 18.67 -26.31 -6.82
N GLY A 512 19.93 -26.30 -7.27
CA GLY A 512 21.01 -27.14 -6.71
C GLY A 512 22.12 -27.49 -7.71
N ALA A 513 23.26 -27.94 -7.19
CA ALA A 513 24.41 -28.38 -8.00
C ALA A 513 24.10 -29.59 -8.92
N ALA A 514 24.79 -29.68 -10.06
CA ALA A 514 24.73 -30.85 -10.93
C ALA A 514 25.54 -32.05 -10.37
N PRO A 515 25.05 -33.30 -10.52
CA PRO A 515 23.77 -33.69 -11.10
C PRO A 515 22.61 -33.51 -10.10
N LEU A 516 21.58 -32.76 -10.51
CA LEU A 516 20.41 -32.47 -9.68
C LEU A 516 19.27 -33.44 -10.00
N THR A 517 18.92 -34.31 -9.05
CA THR A 517 17.68 -35.11 -9.14
C THR A 517 16.52 -34.33 -8.53
N VAL A 518 15.40 -34.26 -9.25
CA VAL A 518 14.17 -33.57 -8.85
C VAL A 518 13.00 -34.54 -8.99
N ASN A 519 12.14 -34.57 -7.98
CA ASN A 519 10.89 -35.31 -7.99
C ASN A 519 9.75 -34.33 -8.23
N PHE A 520 9.00 -34.56 -9.30
CA PHE A 520 7.88 -33.71 -9.70
C PHE A 520 6.56 -34.30 -9.24
N SER A 521 5.58 -33.44 -8.98
CA SER A 521 4.22 -33.85 -8.68
C SER A 521 3.19 -33.07 -9.47
N SER A 522 2.12 -33.77 -9.87
CA SER A 522 0.92 -33.20 -10.48
C SER A 522 -0.22 -32.99 -9.46
N ALA A 523 0.04 -33.14 -8.16
CA ALA A 523 -0.98 -33.10 -7.11
C ALA A 523 -1.70 -31.74 -7.08
N GLY A 524 -3.04 -31.79 -7.00
CA GLY A 524 -3.90 -30.60 -7.13
C GLY A 524 -4.39 -30.32 -8.55
N SER A 525 -3.84 -30.98 -9.57
CA SER A 525 -4.41 -30.93 -10.93
C SER A 525 -5.81 -31.54 -10.95
N SER A 526 -6.76 -30.89 -11.62
CA SER A 526 -8.16 -31.32 -11.66
C SER A 526 -8.87 -30.92 -12.96
N ASP A 527 -9.85 -31.71 -13.34
CA ASP A 527 -10.79 -31.36 -14.41
C ASP A 527 -12.05 -30.71 -13.81
N PRO A 528 -12.50 -29.52 -14.26
CA PRO A 528 -13.71 -28.87 -13.77
C PRO A 528 -15.00 -29.68 -13.98
N GLU A 529 -15.01 -30.60 -14.95
CA GLU A 529 -16.10 -31.55 -15.21
C GLU A 529 -15.92 -32.89 -14.46
N GLY A 530 -14.81 -33.09 -13.73
CA GLY A 530 -14.51 -34.30 -12.95
C GLY A 530 -13.95 -35.48 -13.76
N GLY A 531 -13.56 -35.25 -15.03
CA GLY A 531 -12.94 -36.21 -15.91
C GLY A 531 -11.55 -36.69 -15.47
N ALA A 532 -11.16 -37.87 -15.93
CA ALA A 532 -9.85 -38.45 -15.65
C ALA A 532 -8.76 -37.80 -16.53
N LEU A 533 -7.76 -37.20 -15.88
CA LEU A 533 -6.66 -36.52 -16.56
C LEU A 533 -5.59 -37.49 -17.10
N THR A 534 -5.03 -37.12 -18.26
CA THR A 534 -3.77 -37.66 -18.77
C THR A 534 -2.65 -36.62 -18.62
N TYR A 535 -1.41 -37.07 -18.43
CA TYR A 535 -0.27 -36.23 -18.04
C TYR A 535 0.85 -36.28 -19.10
N SER A 536 1.46 -35.14 -19.38
CA SER A 536 2.70 -35.04 -20.15
C SER A 536 3.62 -34.00 -19.53
N TRP A 537 4.82 -34.41 -19.15
CA TRP A 537 5.88 -33.56 -18.65
C TRP A 537 6.93 -33.35 -19.74
N ALA A 538 7.33 -32.10 -19.99
CA ALA A 538 8.49 -31.74 -20.78
C ALA A 538 9.53 -31.09 -19.87
N PHE A 539 10.76 -31.61 -19.82
CA PHE A 539 11.77 -31.19 -18.83
C PHE A 539 12.69 -30.05 -19.30
N GLY A 540 12.38 -29.39 -20.43
CA GLY A 540 13.21 -28.31 -20.99
C GLY A 540 14.54 -28.75 -21.63
N ASP A 541 15.00 -29.99 -21.41
CA ASP A 541 16.23 -30.56 -21.98
C ASP A 541 16.00 -31.46 -23.21
N GLY A 542 14.78 -31.41 -23.77
CA GLY A 542 14.33 -32.30 -24.85
C GLY A 542 13.80 -33.66 -24.41
N THR A 543 13.90 -34.01 -23.12
CA THR A 543 13.29 -35.25 -22.58
C THR A 543 11.89 -35.02 -22.01
N THR A 544 11.08 -36.09 -21.95
CA THR A 544 9.67 -36.04 -21.55
C THR A 544 9.28 -37.23 -20.66
N SER A 545 8.13 -37.15 -19.99
CA SER A 545 7.49 -38.27 -19.28
C SER A 545 5.96 -38.20 -19.36
N THR A 546 5.29 -39.34 -19.21
CA THR A 546 3.82 -39.45 -19.11
C THR A 546 3.34 -39.94 -17.73
N ALA A 547 4.27 -40.16 -16.80
CA ALA A 547 3.91 -40.45 -15.41
C ALA A 547 3.34 -39.19 -14.73
N ALA A 548 2.36 -39.35 -13.85
CA ALA A 548 1.78 -38.22 -13.10
C ALA A 548 2.83 -37.53 -12.21
N ASN A 549 3.64 -38.31 -11.49
CA ASN A 549 4.70 -37.83 -10.59
C ASN A 549 6.06 -38.44 -10.99
N PRO A 550 6.78 -37.89 -11.98
CA PRO A 550 8.07 -38.43 -12.45
C PRO A 550 9.24 -37.97 -11.58
N SER A 551 10.33 -38.75 -11.62
CA SER A 551 11.65 -38.33 -11.12
C SER A 551 12.59 -38.12 -12.30
N LYS A 552 13.40 -37.05 -12.26
CA LYS A 552 14.28 -36.62 -13.35
C LYS A 552 15.59 -36.11 -12.79
N THR A 553 16.71 -36.55 -13.37
CA THR A 553 18.05 -36.03 -13.07
C THR A 553 18.53 -35.12 -14.21
N PHE A 554 18.94 -33.91 -13.86
CA PHE A 554 19.60 -32.95 -14.74
C PHE A 554 21.11 -33.03 -14.50
N THR A 555 21.88 -33.32 -15.54
CA THR A 555 23.33 -33.59 -15.43
C THR A 555 24.22 -32.42 -15.87
N ALA A 556 23.64 -31.41 -16.54
CA ALA A 556 24.34 -30.21 -16.97
C ALA A 556 23.81 -28.99 -16.20
N ASN A 557 24.67 -28.00 -15.98
CA ASN A 557 24.26 -26.72 -15.43
C ASN A 557 23.41 -25.95 -16.45
N GLY A 558 22.44 -25.18 -15.95
CA GLY A 558 21.50 -24.42 -16.76
C GLY A 558 20.14 -24.25 -16.08
N THR A 559 19.28 -23.44 -16.70
CA THR A 559 17.91 -23.20 -16.23
C THR A 559 16.94 -24.00 -17.10
N TYR A 560 16.18 -24.89 -16.49
CA TYR A 560 15.23 -25.78 -17.15
C TYR A 560 13.80 -25.38 -16.79
N ASN A 561 13.02 -24.97 -17.80
CA ASN A 561 11.59 -24.77 -17.64
C ASN A 561 10.89 -26.13 -17.80
N VAL A 562 10.42 -26.69 -16.69
CA VAL A 562 9.72 -27.97 -16.66
C VAL A 562 8.22 -27.70 -16.72
N THR A 563 7.56 -28.18 -17.77
CA THR A 563 6.14 -27.92 -18.01
C THR A 563 5.34 -29.21 -17.92
N LEU A 564 4.33 -29.21 -17.05
CA LEU A 564 3.25 -30.19 -17.03
C LEU A 564 2.15 -29.71 -17.99
N THR A 565 1.73 -30.57 -18.89
CA THR A 565 0.43 -30.49 -19.58
C THR A 565 -0.49 -31.58 -19.04
N VAL A 566 -1.68 -31.20 -18.58
CA VAL A 566 -2.77 -32.15 -18.32
C VAL A 566 -3.84 -32.03 -19.39
N ARG A 567 -4.47 -33.15 -19.75
CA ARG A 567 -5.52 -33.22 -20.77
C ARG A 567 -6.72 -34.01 -20.24
N ASP A 568 -7.91 -33.46 -20.42
CA ASP A 568 -9.19 -34.08 -20.07
C ASP A 568 -9.66 -35.12 -21.13
N PRO A 569 -10.74 -35.87 -20.87
CA PRO A 569 -11.28 -36.82 -21.85
C PRO A 569 -11.93 -36.19 -23.09
N GLN A 570 -12.26 -34.90 -23.06
CA GLN A 570 -12.93 -34.15 -24.13
C GLN A 570 -11.92 -33.49 -25.10
N GLY A 571 -10.64 -33.43 -24.71
CA GLY A 571 -9.52 -32.92 -25.48
C GLY A 571 -9.01 -31.54 -25.09
N ALA A 572 -9.56 -30.85 -24.08
CA ALA A 572 -8.96 -29.59 -23.63
C ALA A 572 -7.73 -29.84 -22.74
N THR A 573 -6.89 -28.81 -22.61
CA THR A 573 -5.59 -28.91 -21.93
C THR A 573 -5.32 -27.72 -21.04
N GLY A 574 -4.77 -28.00 -19.86
CA GLY A 574 -4.16 -27.00 -18.98
C GLY A 574 -2.67 -27.25 -18.85
N THR A 575 -1.94 -26.19 -18.55
CA THR A 575 -0.49 -26.23 -18.37
C THR A 575 -0.07 -25.55 -17.07
N ALA A 576 1.01 -26.04 -16.47
CA ALA A 576 1.67 -25.43 -15.34
C ALA A 576 3.17 -25.68 -15.47
N SER A 577 3.97 -24.66 -15.16
CA SER A 577 5.42 -24.71 -15.28
C SER A 577 6.10 -24.59 -13.91
N VAL A 578 7.32 -25.12 -13.82
CA VAL A 578 8.24 -24.93 -12.69
C VAL A 578 9.63 -24.75 -13.26
N GLN A 579 10.32 -23.68 -12.87
CA GLN A 579 11.70 -23.45 -13.25
C GLN A 579 12.68 -24.15 -12.31
N ILE A 580 13.65 -24.88 -12.88
CA ILE A 580 14.71 -25.59 -12.16
C ILE A 580 16.07 -25.00 -12.55
N GLY A 581 16.74 -24.34 -11.61
CA GLY A 581 18.14 -23.91 -11.77
C GLY A 581 19.11 -25.02 -11.41
N VAL A 582 20.07 -25.33 -12.27
CA VAL A 582 21.08 -26.37 -12.03
C VAL A 582 22.46 -25.77 -12.10
N GLY A 583 23.26 -26.00 -11.05
CA GLY A 583 24.63 -25.51 -10.90
C GLY A 583 24.84 -24.56 -9.72
N ASN A 584 23.76 -24.09 -9.08
CA ASN A 584 23.77 -23.23 -7.90
C ASN A 584 22.54 -23.56 -7.05
N THR A 585 22.66 -23.55 -5.72
CA THR A 585 21.53 -23.73 -4.78
C THR A 585 21.07 -22.37 -4.29
N ALA A 586 19.76 -22.14 -4.14
CA ALA A 586 19.28 -20.88 -3.56
C ALA A 586 19.64 -20.80 -2.05
N PRO A 587 20.04 -19.63 -1.54
CA PRO A 587 20.48 -19.50 -0.15
C PRO A 587 19.31 -19.65 0.80
N THR A 588 19.54 -20.19 2.00
CA THR A 588 18.53 -20.24 3.06
C THR A 588 18.69 -19.06 4.01
N VAL A 589 17.71 -18.16 4.03
CA VAL A 589 17.66 -16.99 4.94
C VAL A 589 16.68 -17.26 6.08
N THR A 590 17.13 -17.10 7.32
CA THR A 590 16.32 -17.25 8.53
C THR A 590 16.43 -16.01 9.42
N ILE A 591 15.31 -15.32 9.66
CA ILE A 591 15.21 -14.33 10.74
C ILE A 591 15.14 -15.08 12.08
N THR A 592 16.17 -14.96 12.91
CA THR A 592 16.18 -15.49 14.28
C THR A 592 15.59 -14.48 15.28
N GLY A 593 15.63 -13.19 14.94
CA GLY A 593 14.91 -12.11 15.62
C GLY A 593 14.74 -10.88 14.72
N PRO A 594 13.67 -10.08 14.87
CA PRO A 594 12.52 -10.31 15.73
C PRO A 594 11.67 -11.51 15.27
N ALA A 595 10.90 -12.12 16.17
CA ALA A 595 10.06 -13.27 15.81
C ALA A 595 8.74 -12.83 15.17
N ASN A 596 8.19 -13.64 14.27
CA ASN A 596 6.90 -13.38 13.65
C ASN A 596 5.78 -13.22 14.70
N GLY A 597 4.91 -12.25 14.50
CA GLY A 597 3.84 -11.84 15.41
C GLY A 597 4.28 -11.09 16.68
N SER A 598 5.56 -10.76 16.85
CA SER A 598 6.00 -10.06 18.08
C SER A 598 5.37 -8.67 18.21
N LEU A 599 5.08 -8.26 19.45
CA LEU A 599 4.51 -6.96 19.76
C LEU A 599 5.56 -5.83 19.70
N PHE A 600 5.22 -4.70 19.07
CA PHE A 600 6.04 -3.48 19.01
C PHE A 600 5.24 -2.22 19.35
N SER A 601 5.94 -1.10 19.50
CA SER A 601 5.37 0.25 19.48
C SER A 601 6.19 1.16 18.58
N TYR A 602 5.54 2.13 17.96
CA TYR A 602 6.21 3.15 17.15
C TYR A 602 7.25 3.90 17.99
N GLY A 603 8.44 4.12 17.42
CA GLY A 603 9.64 4.56 18.14
C GLY A 603 10.48 3.45 18.80
N ASP A 604 10.02 2.19 18.85
CA ASP A 604 10.85 1.07 19.37
C ASP A 604 12.07 0.85 18.45
N ALA A 605 13.26 0.75 19.06
CA ALA A 605 14.46 0.23 18.40
C ALA A 605 14.44 -1.32 18.43
N VAL A 606 13.99 -1.93 17.33
CA VAL A 606 13.81 -3.39 17.23
C VAL A 606 15.13 -4.06 16.79
N PRO A 607 15.78 -4.84 17.67
CA PRO A 607 16.98 -5.57 17.31
C PRO A 607 16.65 -6.73 16.36
N PHE A 608 17.49 -6.94 15.36
CA PHE A 608 17.38 -8.05 14.43
C PHE A 608 18.63 -8.94 14.42
N SER A 609 18.42 -10.20 14.07
CA SER A 609 19.46 -11.19 13.80
C SER A 609 18.99 -12.15 12.71
N ILE A 610 19.86 -12.36 11.74
CA ILE A 610 19.63 -13.18 10.55
C ILE A 610 20.73 -14.24 10.50
N THR A 611 20.35 -15.48 10.21
CA THR A 611 21.28 -16.53 9.81
C THR A 611 21.04 -16.82 8.34
N VAL A 612 22.12 -16.84 7.56
CA VAL A 612 22.12 -17.26 6.16
C VAL A 612 23.03 -18.48 6.03
N THR A 613 22.60 -19.47 5.26
CA THR A 613 23.43 -20.60 4.86
C THR A 613 23.30 -20.85 3.38
N ASP A 614 24.43 -21.02 2.71
CA ASP A 614 24.52 -21.31 1.30
C ASP A 614 25.51 -22.48 1.08
N PRO A 615 25.18 -23.52 0.28
CA PRO A 615 26.09 -24.65 0.06
C PRO A 615 27.33 -24.31 -0.77
N GLU A 616 27.26 -23.31 -1.63
CA GLU A 616 28.29 -22.93 -2.60
C GLU A 616 29.17 -21.76 -2.11
N ASP A 617 28.60 -20.75 -1.44
CA ASP A 617 29.29 -19.51 -1.03
C ASP A 617 30.12 -19.61 0.28
N GLY A 618 30.00 -20.72 1.02
CA GLY A 618 30.84 -20.99 2.19
C GLY A 618 30.60 -20.06 3.38
N THR A 619 31.51 -19.11 3.65
CA THR A 619 31.34 -18.14 4.77
C THR A 619 30.61 -16.90 4.26
N ILE A 620 29.37 -16.72 4.71
CA ILE A 620 28.53 -15.59 4.29
C ILE A 620 29.13 -14.25 4.71
N ASP A 621 29.27 -13.34 3.74
CA ASP A 621 29.57 -11.94 3.98
C ASP A 621 28.32 -11.20 4.49
N CYS A 622 28.28 -10.95 5.79
CA CYS A 622 27.19 -10.22 6.44
C CYS A 622 26.98 -8.79 5.91
N ALA A 623 27.93 -8.17 5.21
CA ALA A 623 27.72 -6.86 4.59
C ALA A 623 26.75 -6.91 3.39
N LYS A 624 26.50 -8.10 2.83
CA LYS A 624 25.55 -8.36 1.73
C LYS A 624 24.15 -8.79 2.19
N VAL A 625 23.99 -9.14 3.47
CA VAL A 625 22.68 -9.46 4.05
C VAL A 625 21.98 -8.13 4.36
N ARG A 626 20.74 -7.94 3.89
CA ARG A 626 19.96 -6.71 4.12
C ARG A 626 18.70 -7.05 4.93
N MET A 627 18.43 -6.24 5.95
CA MET A 627 17.15 -6.21 6.66
C MET A 627 16.42 -4.93 6.27
N THR A 628 15.20 -5.05 5.75
CA THR A 628 14.36 -3.93 5.35
C THR A 628 13.14 -3.85 6.26
N TYR A 629 12.82 -2.64 6.71
CA TYR A 629 11.55 -2.34 7.37
C TYR A 629 10.56 -1.80 6.34
N VAL A 630 9.41 -2.47 6.27
CA VAL A 630 8.25 -2.05 5.49
C VAL A 630 7.14 -1.69 6.48
N LEU A 631 6.61 -0.47 6.37
CA LEU A 631 5.36 -0.09 7.03
C LEU A 631 4.23 -0.76 6.25
N GLY A 632 3.64 -1.80 6.83
CA GLY A 632 2.45 -2.44 6.28
C GLY A 632 1.20 -1.73 6.79
N HIS A 633 0.27 -1.44 5.90
CA HIS A 633 -1.05 -0.93 6.27
C HIS A 633 -2.13 -1.54 5.39
N ASP A 634 -3.22 -1.93 6.05
CA ASP A 634 -4.31 -2.71 5.47
C ASP A 634 -3.88 -4.00 4.76
N GLN A 635 -3.62 -3.94 3.45
CA GLN A 635 -3.16 -5.08 2.64
C GLN A 635 -1.95 -4.74 1.76
N HIS A 636 -1.36 -3.57 1.89
CA HIS A 636 -0.12 -3.18 1.19
C HIS A 636 0.89 -2.58 2.16
N GLY A 637 1.95 -1.96 1.65
CA GLY A 637 2.89 -1.25 2.50
C GLY A 637 3.93 -0.50 1.69
N HIS A 638 4.72 0.29 2.41
CA HIS A 638 5.81 1.10 1.86
C HIS A 638 7.14 0.65 2.46
N GLN A 639 8.16 0.44 1.62
CA GLN A 639 9.55 0.37 2.09
C GLN A 639 9.91 1.75 2.69
N ILE A 640 10.48 1.76 3.89
CA ILE A 640 10.76 3.00 4.65
C ILE A 640 12.25 3.17 4.98
N THR A 641 12.93 2.09 5.35
CA THR A 641 14.38 2.09 5.64
C THR A 641 14.94 0.67 5.60
N SER A 642 16.25 0.55 5.42
CA SER A 642 16.94 -0.74 5.44
C SER A 642 18.32 -0.65 6.08
N LYS A 643 18.87 -1.80 6.48
CA LYS A 643 20.18 -1.91 7.10
C LYS A 643 20.87 -3.21 6.73
N ASN A 644 22.12 -3.11 6.29
CA ASN A 644 22.95 -4.28 6.01
C ASN A 644 23.57 -4.83 7.31
N GLY A 645 23.74 -6.15 7.36
CA GLY A 645 24.30 -6.90 8.48
C GLY A 645 23.53 -8.19 8.78
N CYS A 646 24.21 -9.21 9.29
CA CYS A 646 23.55 -10.38 9.91
C CYS A 646 22.94 -10.05 11.28
N SER A 647 23.23 -8.89 11.87
CA SER A 647 22.60 -8.41 13.09
C SER A 647 22.64 -6.89 13.17
N GLY A 648 21.72 -6.32 13.94
CA GLY A 648 21.61 -4.88 14.09
C GLY A 648 20.36 -4.48 14.85
N SER A 649 19.88 -3.27 14.59
CA SER A 649 18.61 -2.75 15.06
C SER A 649 18.08 -1.75 14.04
N ILE A 650 16.76 -1.78 13.83
CA ILE A 650 16.00 -0.77 13.08
C ILE A 650 15.07 -0.07 14.08
N THR A 651 15.13 1.25 14.14
CA THR A 651 14.11 2.04 14.83
C THR A 651 12.90 2.12 13.94
N ILE A 652 11.76 1.60 14.40
CA ILE A 652 10.48 1.81 13.73
C ILE A 652 10.14 3.30 13.91
N PRO A 653 10.02 4.11 12.84
CA PRO A 653 9.72 5.54 12.96
C PRO A 653 8.41 5.78 13.74
N VAL A 654 8.21 6.98 14.26
CA VAL A 654 6.86 7.36 14.70
C VAL A 654 6.05 7.64 13.45
N ASP A 655 4.94 6.93 13.27
CA ASP A 655 4.01 7.20 12.17
C ASP A 655 3.36 8.57 12.39
N GLY A 656 3.42 9.41 11.35
CA GLY A 656 2.85 10.75 11.30
C GLY A 656 1.97 10.97 10.07
N GLU A 657 1.65 9.89 9.36
CA GLU A 657 0.67 9.87 8.26
C GLU A 657 -0.67 9.38 8.78
N HIS A 658 -0.68 8.16 9.32
CA HIS A 658 -1.90 7.51 9.76
C HIS A 658 -2.35 8.01 11.14
N ASP A 659 -3.64 7.92 11.42
CA ASP A 659 -4.17 8.14 12.76
C ASP A 659 -3.95 6.93 13.70
N ASP A 660 -4.13 7.16 15.00
CA ASP A 660 -3.99 6.18 16.11
C ASP A 660 -4.92 4.94 16.02
N ALA A 661 -5.80 4.88 15.03
CA ALA A 661 -6.76 3.81 14.79
C ALA A 661 -6.59 3.10 13.44
N ALA A 662 -5.69 3.53 12.56
CA ALA A 662 -5.41 2.86 11.30
C ALA A 662 -4.89 1.41 11.46
N ASN A 663 -5.06 0.58 10.42
CA ASN A 663 -4.67 -0.83 10.42
C ASN A 663 -3.19 -1.03 10.07
N ILE A 664 -2.31 -0.44 10.89
CA ILE A 664 -0.87 -0.37 10.65
C ILE A 664 -0.10 -1.49 11.37
N PHE A 665 0.99 -1.97 10.76
CA PHE A 665 1.86 -3.05 11.26
C PHE A 665 3.26 -2.97 10.65
N ALA A 666 4.23 -3.68 11.24
CA ALA A 666 5.62 -3.64 10.80
C ALA A 666 6.02 -4.96 10.13
N ILE A 667 6.64 -4.91 8.95
CA ILE A 667 7.23 -6.11 8.32
C ILE A 667 8.74 -5.95 8.29
N PHE A 668 9.43 -7.00 8.72
CA PHE A 668 10.89 -7.14 8.65
C PHE A 668 11.19 -8.15 7.55
N ASP A 669 11.73 -7.68 6.43
CA ASP A 669 12.17 -8.53 5.32
C ASP A 669 13.69 -8.69 5.33
N ALA A 670 14.16 -9.91 5.50
CA ALA A 670 15.56 -10.25 5.39
C ALA A 670 15.85 -10.90 4.04
N GLU A 671 16.82 -10.35 3.32
CA GLU A 671 17.24 -10.84 2.00
C GLU A 671 18.75 -11.12 1.94
N TYR A 672 19.11 -12.03 1.04
CA TYR A 672 20.48 -12.27 0.63
C TYR A 672 20.50 -12.81 -0.81
N THR A 673 21.47 -12.35 -1.59
CA THR A 673 21.78 -12.84 -2.94
C THR A 673 23.14 -13.51 -2.92
N ASP A 674 23.20 -14.78 -3.36
CA ASP A 674 24.43 -15.56 -3.46
C ASP A 674 25.32 -15.10 -4.64
N ALA A 675 26.53 -15.67 -4.77
CA ALA A 675 27.43 -15.38 -5.88
C ALA A 675 26.97 -15.96 -7.23
N GLY A 676 26.05 -16.93 -7.25
CA GLY A 676 25.37 -17.43 -8.44
C GLY A 676 24.24 -16.52 -8.94
N GLY A 677 23.83 -15.53 -8.14
CA GLY A 677 22.79 -14.55 -8.45
C GLY A 677 21.37 -14.96 -8.03
N LEU A 678 21.18 -15.99 -7.18
CA LEU A 678 19.86 -16.30 -6.62
C LEU A 678 19.62 -15.54 -5.32
N THR A 679 18.45 -14.90 -5.22
CA THR A 679 18.02 -14.15 -4.04
C THR A 679 16.95 -14.92 -3.28
N THR A 680 17.08 -14.98 -1.95
CA THR A 680 16.04 -15.49 -1.05
C THR A 680 15.61 -14.41 -0.07
N HIS A 681 14.29 -14.21 0.05
CA HIS A 681 13.65 -13.32 1.01
C HIS A 681 13.04 -14.12 2.18
N LYS A 682 12.97 -13.50 3.36
CA LYS A 682 12.29 -14.05 4.52
C LYS A 682 11.63 -12.92 5.32
N GLN A 683 10.30 -12.91 5.34
CA GLN A 683 9.52 -11.89 6.04
C GLN A 683 8.98 -12.37 7.39
N HIS A 684 9.04 -11.50 8.40
CA HIS A 684 8.31 -11.60 9.67
C HIS A 684 7.48 -10.33 9.89
N THR A 685 6.19 -10.49 10.24
CA THR A 685 5.27 -9.40 10.54
C THR A 685 5.16 -9.20 12.05
N LEU A 686 5.36 -7.99 12.52
CA LEU A 686 5.25 -7.56 13.92
C LEU A 686 3.94 -6.77 14.08
N GLN A 687 3.34 -6.88 15.26
CA GLN A 687 2.02 -6.32 15.56
C GLN A 687 2.11 -5.14 16.52
N PRO A 688 1.38 -4.03 16.29
CA PRO A 688 1.36 -2.93 17.25
C PRO A 688 0.74 -3.41 18.57
N ARG A 689 1.23 -2.85 19.69
CA ARG A 689 0.69 -3.16 21.02
C ARG A 689 -0.78 -2.77 21.14
N LYS A 690 -1.20 -1.63 20.56
CA LYS A 690 -2.59 -1.17 20.44
C LYS A 690 -3.15 -1.56 19.07
N ARG A 691 -4.40 -2.01 19.01
CA ARG A 691 -5.12 -2.29 17.76
C ARG A 691 -6.63 -2.13 17.95
N GLN A 692 -7.31 -1.60 16.94
CA GLN A 692 -8.77 -1.55 16.88
C GLN A 692 -9.36 -2.92 16.55
N ALA A 693 -10.54 -3.23 17.08
CA ALA A 693 -11.13 -4.56 17.01
C ALA A 693 -11.78 -4.87 15.64
N GLU A 694 -12.18 -3.84 14.90
CA GLU A 694 -12.68 -3.93 13.52
C GLU A 694 -11.63 -4.45 12.54
N HIS A 695 -10.33 -4.32 12.85
CA HIS A 695 -9.22 -4.90 12.08
C HIS A 695 -9.04 -6.41 12.27
N LEU A 696 -10.13 -7.10 12.61
CA LEU A 696 -10.21 -8.55 12.73
C LEU A 696 -9.98 -9.21 11.37
N LYS A 697 -9.37 -10.40 11.37
CA LYS A 697 -9.19 -11.21 10.16
C LYS A 697 -10.34 -12.17 9.94
N THR A 698 -10.82 -12.79 11.01
CA THR A 698 -11.97 -13.71 11.02
C THR A 698 -12.73 -13.58 12.33
N SER A 699 -13.99 -14.00 12.34
CA SER A 699 -14.87 -13.91 13.50
C SER A 699 -16.02 -14.93 13.45
N SER A 700 -16.77 -15.02 14.55
CA SER A 700 -18.05 -15.74 14.66
C SER A 700 -19.04 -14.91 15.46
N GLY A 701 -20.28 -14.82 14.97
CA GLY A 701 -21.44 -14.20 15.65
C GLY A 701 -21.50 -12.66 15.66
N VAL A 702 -20.36 -11.99 15.61
CA VAL A 702 -20.26 -10.52 15.73
C VAL A 702 -20.65 -9.75 14.46
N THR A 703 -20.89 -8.45 14.61
CA THR A 703 -21.11 -7.47 13.52
C THR A 703 -20.32 -6.18 13.80
N LEU A 704 -19.87 -5.47 12.76
CA LEU A 704 -19.25 -4.15 12.91
C LEU A 704 -20.31 -3.04 12.92
N TYR A 705 -20.17 -2.09 13.83
CA TYR A 705 -21.06 -0.93 13.99
C TYR A 705 -20.30 0.38 13.91
N ASP A 706 -20.73 1.31 13.05
CA ASP A 706 -20.23 2.69 13.02
C ASP A 706 -20.68 3.43 14.30
N LYS A 707 -19.74 4.05 15.01
CA LYS A 707 -19.96 4.81 16.25
C LYS A 707 -19.02 6.00 16.35
N ALA A 708 -19.57 7.21 16.44
CA ALA A 708 -18.78 8.43 16.54
C ALA A 708 -17.94 8.55 17.84
N ALA A 709 -18.22 7.74 18.87
CA ALA A 709 -17.46 7.68 20.11
C ALA A 709 -16.43 6.52 20.16
N ALA A 710 -16.32 5.72 19.10
CA ALA A 710 -15.25 4.73 18.91
C ALA A 710 -13.94 5.40 18.51
N GLU A 711 -12.79 4.78 18.80
CA GLU A 711 -11.48 5.33 18.46
C GLU A 711 -11.19 5.25 16.95
N GLY A 712 -11.60 4.16 16.28
CA GLY A 712 -11.56 4.02 14.81
C GLY A 712 -12.88 4.32 14.10
N GLY A 713 -13.82 4.99 14.79
CA GLY A 713 -15.17 5.22 14.28
C GLY A 713 -16.04 3.95 14.16
N ARG A 714 -15.52 2.76 14.52
CA ARG A 714 -16.24 1.48 14.53
C ARG A 714 -16.01 0.68 15.81
N THR A 715 -16.93 -0.24 16.08
CA THR A 715 -16.77 -1.27 17.12
C THR A 715 -17.24 -2.63 16.64
N VAL A 716 -16.62 -3.69 17.16
CA VAL A 716 -17.18 -5.04 17.12
C VAL A 716 -18.31 -5.11 18.13
N GLY A 717 -19.53 -5.38 17.66
CA GLY A 717 -20.73 -5.53 18.48
C GLY A 717 -21.59 -6.71 18.08
N SER A 718 -22.84 -6.73 18.56
CA SER A 718 -23.72 -7.93 18.52
C SER A 718 -23.09 -9.16 19.16
N ILE A 719 -22.22 -8.94 20.15
CA ILE A 719 -21.48 -10.02 20.82
C ILE A 719 -22.40 -10.78 21.77
N ASP A 720 -22.61 -12.07 21.50
CA ASP A 720 -23.26 -13.02 22.39
C ASP A 720 -22.23 -13.97 23.05
N ASN A 721 -22.68 -14.77 24.03
CA ASN A 721 -21.80 -15.73 24.72
C ASN A 721 -21.34 -16.88 23.80
N GLY A 722 -20.03 -16.99 23.60
CA GLY A 722 -19.37 -17.99 22.76
C GLY A 722 -18.77 -17.43 21.47
N ASP A 723 -19.09 -16.17 21.16
CA ASP A 723 -18.55 -15.46 19.99
C ASP A 723 -17.07 -15.11 20.16
N TRP A 724 -16.43 -14.79 19.04
CA TRP A 724 -15.01 -14.47 19.01
C TRP A 724 -14.61 -13.66 17.77
N ILE A 725 -13.49 -12.95 17.90
CA ILE A 725 -12.74 -12.34 16.80
C ILE A 725 -11.27 -12.81 16.85
N ALA A 726 -10.62 -12.85 15.70
CA ALA A 726 -9.27 -13.41 15.57
C ALA A 726 -8.34 -12.54 14.72
N PHE A 727 -7.05 -12.57 15.09
CA PHE A 727 -5.97 -11.82 14.45
C PHE A 727 -4.72 -12.71 14.29
N GLU A 728 -4.00 -12.57 13.18
CA GLU A 728 -2.77 -13.33 12.93
C GLU A 728 -1.84 -12.61 11.93
N PRO A 729 -0.51 -12.76 12.06
CA PRO A 729 0.20 -13.51 13.09
C PRO A 729 0.37 -12.73 14.41
N TYR A 730 0.26 -13.39 15.56
CA TYR A 730 0.55 -12.84 16.89
C TYR A 730 1.48 -13.74 17.70
N ARG A 731 2.26 -13.15 18.60
CA ARG A 731 3.12 -13.83 19.59
C ARG A 731 3.10 -13.03 20.89
N LEU A 732 2.62 -13.65 21.96
CA LEU A 732 2.27 -12.97 23.22
C LEU A 732 3.14 -13.38 24.42
N ASP A 733 4.23 -14.12 24.23
CA ASP A 733 5.12 -14.59 25.32
C ASP A 733 5.73 -13.46 26.17
N LYS A 734 5.83 -12.25 25.61
CA LYS A 734 6.26 -11.05 26.33
C LYS A 734 5.12 -10.25 26.96
N ALA A 735 3.86 -10.55 26.66
CA ALA A 735 2.71 -9.82 27.19
C ALA A 735 2.42 -10.20 28.65
N THR A 736 2.30 -9.20 29.52
CA THR A 736 2.04 -9.37 30.97
C THR A 736 0.65 -8.90 31.38
N SER A 737 0.04 -8.01 30.60
CA SER A 737 -1.35 -7.57 30.78
C SER A 737 -1.91 -7.06 29.46
N PHE A 738 -3.23 -6.88 29.43
CA PHE A 738 -3.93 -6.20 28.37
C PHE A 738 -4.95 -5.22 28.95
N SER A 739 -5.28 -4.19 28.19
CA SER A 739 -6.46 -3.36 28.35
C SER A 739 -7.38 -3.49 27.14
N ALA A 740 -8.65 -3.17 27.31
CA ALA A 740 -9.61 -3.07 26.22
C ALA A 740 -10.60 -1.92 26.48
N ARG A 741 -10.91 -1.15 25.44
CA ARG A 741 -11.96 -0.12 25.45
C ARG A 741 -13.27 -0.76 25.01
N VAL A 742 -14.29 -0.68 25.86
CA VAL A 742 -15.54 -1.44 25.74
C VAL A 742 -16.74 -0.59 26.14
N SER A 743 -17.90 -0.88 25.58
CA SER A 743 -19.19 -0.29 25.98
C SER A 743 -20.24 -1.38 26.18
N SER A 744 -21.26 -1.15 27.01
CA SER A 744 -22.34 -2.11 27.22
C SER A 744 -23.61 -1.45 27.72
N ASN A 745 -24.69 -1.65 26.97
CA ASN A 745 -26.06 -1.53 27.46
C ASN A 745 -26.74 -2.92 27.59
N GLY A 746 -25.94 -3.98 27.53
CA GLY A 746 -26.35 -5.38 27.60
C GLY A 746 -26.25 -5.92 29.03
N VAL A 747 -25.91 -7.20 29.16
CA VAL A 747 -25.70 -7.86 30.47
C VAL A 747 -24.27 -7.75 31.01
N GLY A 748 -23.35 -7.13 30.26
CA GLY A 748 -21.91 -7.18 30.53
C GLY A 748 -21.35 -8.57 30.24
N GLY A 749 -20.13 -8.86 30.68
CA GLY A 749 -19.54 -10.19 30.46
C GLY A 749 -18.06 -10.28 30.84
N THR A 750 -17.34 -11.15 30.14
CA THR A 750 -15.90 -11.35 30.26
C THR A 750 -15.26 -11.37 28.88
N LEU A 751 -14.26 -10.53 28.67
CA LEU A 751 -13.36 -10.58 27.53
C LEU A 751 -12.17 -11.47 27.89
N GLN A 752 -11.85 -12.44 27.02
CA GLN A 752 -10.78 -13.42 27.26
C GLN A 752 -9.79 -13.45 26.09
N VAL A 753 -8.50 -13.53 26.43
CA VAL A 753 -7.37 -13.64 25.49
C VAL A 753 -6.96 -15.11 25.40
N ARG A 754 -6.91 -15.66 24.18
CA ARG A 754 -6.50 -17.05 23.88
C ARG A 754 -5.55 -17.07 22.67
N MET A 755 -4.78 -18.14 22.53
CA MET A 755 -3.94 -18.39 21.35
C MET A 755 -4.28 -19.73 20.70
N GLY A 756 -4.21 -19.79 19.37
CA GLY A 756 -4.32 -21.00 18.55
C GLY A 756 -5.75 -21.53 18.32
N SER A 757 -6.68 -21.35 19.27
CA SER A 757 -8.08 -21.77 19.14
C SER A 757 -9.00 -20.89 20.01
N PRO A 758 -10.25 -20.62 19.58
CA PRO A 758 -11.24 -19.94 20.41
C PRO A 758 -11.64 -20.78 21.64
N THR A 759 -11.38 -22.09 21.63
CA THR A 759 -11.57 -22.99 22.79
C THR A 759 -10.26 -23.34 23.51
N GLY A 760 -9.12 -22.77 23.09
CA GLY A 760 -7.81 -22.95 23.73
C GLY A 760 -7.70 -22.33 25.12
N THR A 761 -6.58 -22.51 25.81
CA THR A 761 -6.37 -22.00 27.17
C THR A 761 -6.59 -20.48 27.26
N VAL A 762 -7.32 -20.03 28.29
CA VAL A 762 -7.43 -18.60 28.66
C VAL A 762 -6.09 -18.13 29.21
N LEU A 763 -5.42 -17.24 28.49
CA LEU A 763 -4.13 -16.64 28.86
C LEU A 763 -4.31 -15.38 29.72
N GLY A 764 -5.43 -14.69 29.53
CA GLY A 764 -5.82 -13.51 30.28
C GLY A 764 -7.32 -13.26 30.17
N GLN A 765 -7.90 -12.57 31.15
CA GLN A 765 -9.31 -12.18 31.12
C GLN A 765 -9.57 -10.86 31.85
N ALA A 766 -10.62 -10.15 31.42
CA ALA A 766 -11.11 -8.92 32.04
C ALA A 766 -12.63 -8.96 32.13
N THR A 767 -13.19 -8.60 33.29
CA THR A 767 -14.63 -8.44 33.48
C THR A 767 -15.09 -7.15 32.82
N VAL A 768 -16.13 -7.23 31.98
CA VAL A 768 -16.77 -6.09 31.32
C VAL A 768 -18.05 -5.73 32.07
N PRO A 769 -18.13 -4.54 32.72
CA PRO A 769 -19.34 -4.09 33.39
C PRO A 769 -20.39 -3.59 32.38
N VAL A 770 -21.64 -3.51 32.82
CA VAL A 770 -22.66 -2.70 32.12
C VAL A 770 -22.27 -1.23 32.29
N THR A 771 -22.01 -0.53 31.19
CA THR A 771 -21.52 0.87 31.21
C THR A 771 -22.65 1.90 31.22
N GLY A 772 -23.88 1.46 30.93
CA GLY A 772 -25.08 2.32 30.90
C GLY A 772 -25.45 2.85 29.52
N GLY A 773 -24.75 2.41 28.46
CA GLY A 773 -25.05 2.81 27.08
C GLY A 773 -24.07 2.20 26.08
N TRP A 774 -24.52 2.00 24.84
CA TRP A 774 -23.67 1.52 23.73
C TRP A 774 -22.65 2.57 23.24
N GLU A 775 -22.82 3.84 23.61
CA GLU A 775 -21.86 4.93 23.35
C GLU A 775 -21.03 5.27 24.61
N THR A 776 -21.27 4.60 25.73
CA THR A 776 -20.59 4.90 27.01
C THR A 776 -19.40 3.96 27.18
N PHE A 777 -18.24 4.40 26.70
CA PHE A 777 -17.01 3.61 26.73
C PHE A 777 -16.29 3.69 28.09
N THR A 778 -15.72 2.56 28.50
CA THR A 778 -14.78 2.45 29.63
C THR A 778 -13.62 1.54 29.25
N THR A 779 -12.51 1.64 29.97
CA THR A 779 -11.36 0.74 29.81
C THR A 779 -11.39 -0.35 30.88
N VAL A 780 -11.33 -1.60 30.46
CA VAL A 780 -11.14 -2.78 31.33
C VAL A 780 -9.72 -3.32 31.18
N THR A 781 -9.23 -4.04 32.19
CA THR A 781 -7.86 -4.57 32.21
C THR A 781 -7.81 -6.00 32.73
N GLY A 782 -6.91 -6.82 32.18
CA GLY A 782 -6.62 -8.17 32.65
C GLY A 782 -5.13 -8.48 32.61
N THR A 783 -4.66 -9.40 33.46
CA THR A 783 -3.30 -9.94 33.36
C THR A 783 -3.21 -10.95 32.21
N VAL A 784 -2.02 -11.09 31.63
CA VAL A 784 -1.69 -12.13 30.64
C VAL A 784 -0.58 -13.00 31.23
N SER A 785 -0.74 -14.32 31.16
CA SER A 785 0.21 -15.28 31.71
C SER A 785 0.19 -16.59 30.94
N GLY A 786 1.30 -17.34 30.95
CA GLY A 786 1.40 -18.64 30.28
C GLY A 786 1.29 -18.58 28.75
N ALA A 787 1.42 -17.41 28.14
CA ALA A 787 1.35 -17.23 26.70
C ALA A 787 2.51 -17.95 25.99
N PRO A 788 2.24 -18.67 24.88
CA PRO A 788 3.26 -19.48 24.22
C PRO A 788 4.26 -18.61 23.44
N ALA A 789 5.52 -19.07 23.42
CA ALA A 789 6.60 -18.48 22.61
C ALA A 789 6.50 -18.80 21.09
N SER A 790 5.50 -19.56 20.67
CA SER A 790 5.17 -19.78 19.26
C SER A 790 4.30 -18.66 18.72
N THR A 791 4.59 -18.21 17.51
CA THR A 791 3.64 -17.44 16.69
C THR A 791 2.36 -18.25 16.44
N GLY A 792 1.20 -17.60 16.41
CA GLY A 792 -0.07 -18.22 16.03
C GLY A 792 -1.20 -17.19 15.93
N THR A 793 -2.43 -17.67 15.85
CA THR A 793 -3.64 -16.84 15.83
C THR A 793 -4.02 -16.41 17.26
N LEU A 794 -4.14 -15.10 17.48
CA LEU A 794 -4.76 -14.52 18.67
C LEU A 794 -6.29 -14.63 18.52
N TYR A 795 -6.96 -15.11 19.56
CA TYR A 795 -8.41 -15.06 19.68
C TYR A 795 -8.79 -14.17 20.87
N LEU A 796 -9.69 -13.22 20.63
CA LEU A 796 -10.46 -12.54 21.66
C LEU A 796 -11.84 -13.19 21.69
N THR A 797 -12.17 -13.84 22.81
CA THR A 797 -13.41 -14.61 22.96
C THR A 797 -14.28 -14.01 24.05
N PHE A 798 -15.60 -14.06 23.83
CA PHE A 798 -16.57 -13.36 24.67
C PHE A 798 -17.44 -14.34 25.44
N ALA A 799 -17.52 -14.18 26.76
CA ALA A 799 -18.27 -15.06 27.64
C ALA A 799 -19.19 -14.27 28.58
N GLY A 800 -20.39 -14.76 28.85
CA GLY A 800 -21.37 -14.04 29.65
C GLY A 800 -22.73 -14.72 29.78
N GLY A 801 -23.76 -13.92 30.04
CA GLY A 801 -25.15 -14.38 30.13
C GLY A 801 -25.81 -14.57 28.77
N THR A 802 -27.14 -14.71 28.77
CA THR A 802 -27.94 -14.76 27.54
C THR A 802 -28.24 -13.35 27.03
N GLY A 803 -28.05 -13.13 25.73
CA GLY A 803 -28.25 -11.85 25.05
C GLY A 803 -26.98 -10.98 25.04
N ALA A 804 -27.04 -9.91 24.24
CA ALA A 804 -25.88 -9.06 23.94
C ALA A 804 -25.08 -8.67 25.19
N LEU A 805 -23.77 -8.90 25.14
CA LEU A 805 -22.85 -8.74 26.27
C LEU A 805 -22.32 -7.30 26.36
N PHE A 806 -21.52 -6.91 25.37
CA PHE A 806 -20.80 -5.64 25.28
C PHE A 806 -20.27 -5.47 23.85
N ASP A 807 -19.90 -4.25 23.48
CA ASP A 807 -19.17 -3.97 22.24
C ASP A 807 -17.69 -3.68 22.57
N LEU A 808 -16.79 -4.14 21.69
CA LEU A 808 -15.34 -3.96 21.78
C LEU A 808 -14.86 -2.98 20.71
N ASP A 809 -14.13 -1.96 21.16
CA ASP A 809 -13.57 -0.88 20.34
C ASP A 809 -12.08 -1.15 20.09
N ALA A 810 -11.22 -0.87 21.07
CA ALA A 810 -9.79 -1.11 20.99
C ALA A 810 -9.30 -2.14 22.01
N PHE A 811 -8.14 -2.77 21.75
CA PHE A 811 -7.36 -3.46 22.78
C PHE A 811 -5.89 -3.03 22.75
N THR A 812 -5.19 -3.19 23.88
CA THR A 812 -3.76 -2.91 23.99
C THR A 812 -3.05 -3.95 24.87
N PHE A 813 -1.97 -4.52 24.37
CA PHE A 813 -1.07 -5.39 25.15
C PHE A 813 0.08 -4.61 25.78
N VAL A 814 0.36 -4.88 27.05
CA VAL A 814 1.56 -4.40 27.74
C VAL A 814 2.58 -5.53 27.80
N THR A 815 3.80 -5.27 27.33
CA THR A 815 4.89 -6.24 27.39
C THR A 815 5.80 -6.03 28.60
N GLY A 816 6.03 -7.08 29.38
CA GLY A 816 7.01 -7.10 30.48
C GLY A 816 8.44 -7.21 29.93
N GLY A 817 8.93 -6.13 29.32
CA GLY A 817 10.08 -6.17 28.41
C GLY A 817 11.12 -5.06 28.57
N THR A 818 11.09 -4.27 29.63
CA THR A 818 12.21 -3.42 30.04
C THR A 818 12.43 -3.53 31.54
N THR A 819 13.58 -4.08 31.94
CA THR A 819 13.95 -4.21 33.36
C THR A 819 14.10 -2.82 33.98
N PRO A 820 13.57 -2.56 35.19
CA PRO A 820 13.80 -1.29 35.86
C PRO A 820 15.30 -1.07 36.12
N GLY A 821 15.90 -0.07 35.47
CA GLY A 821 17.27 0.36 35.75
C GLY A 821 17.34 0.91 37.16
N THR A 822 18.36 0.56 37.94
CA THR A 822 18.56 1.10 39.29
C THR A 822 19.97 1.61 39.45
N GLY A 823 20.10 2.93 39.60
CA GLY A 823 21.38 3.63 39.59
C GLY A 823 21.21 5.14 39.56
N PRO A 824 22.29 5.90 39.30
CA PRO A 824 22.22 7.34 39.17
C PRO A 824 21.52 7.77 37.87
N ILE A 825 20.63 8.76 37.99
CA ILE A 825 20.17 9.56 36.84
C ILE A 825 21.13 10.74 36.73
N VAL A 826 21.81 10.90 35.58
CA VAL A 826 22.85 11.92 35.39
C VAL A 826 22.38 12.97 34.38
N GLY A 827 22.45 14.25 34.75
CA GLY A 827 22.03 15.37 33.92
C GLY A 827 23.11 16.44 33.73
N LEU A 828 22.68 17.70 33.70
CA LEU A 828 23.51 18.86 33.40
C LEU A 828 24.86 18.86 34.17
N GLY A 829 25.95 19.07 33.44
CA GLY A 829 27.29 19.12 34.01
C GLY A 829 27.80 17.79 34.58
N GLY A 830 27.19 16.66 34.24
CA GLY A 830 27.54 15.35 34.77
C GLY A 830 27.11 15.15 36.23
N LYS A 831 26.13 15.93 36.71
CA LYS A 831 25.62 15.85 38.08
C LYS A 831 24.45 14.87 38.19
N CYS A 832 24.32 14.26 39.36
CA CYS A 832 23.29 13.28 39.65
C CYS A 832 21.99 13.97 40.12
N LEU A 833 20.85 13.43 39.71
CA LEU A 833 19.54 13.77 40.28
C LEU A 833 19.52 13.35 41.75
N ASP A 834 19.22 14.28 42.64
CA ASP A 834 19.51 14.17 44.08
C ASP A 834 18.28 14.58 44.91
N VAL A 835 17.91 13.74 45.87
CA VAL A 835 16.93 14.08 46.91
C VAL A 835 17.61 15.00 47.93
N ARG A 836 17.19 16.28 47.98
CA ARG A 836 17.84 17.29 48.83
C ARG A 836 17.96 16.83 50.28
N ASN A 837 19.20 16.84 50.78
CA ASN A 837 19.57 16.41 52.14
C ASN A 837 19.18 14.95 52.49
N ALA A 838 18.95 14.09 51.50
CA ALA A 838 18.40 12.74 51.65
C ALA A 838 17.06 12.68 52.43
N ALA A 839 16.30 13.77 52.47
CA ALA A 839 15.08 13.87 53.26
C ALA A 839 13.93 13.07 52.65
N THR A 840 13.22 12.30 53.48
CA THR A 840 12.11 11.43 53.06
C THR A 840 10.72 12.03 53.33
N THR A 841 10.65 13.28 53.79
CA THR A 841 9.39 14.01 53.99
C THR A 841 8.73 14.30 52.65
N ASP A 842 7.40 14.15 52.58
CA ASP A 842 6.62 14.50 51.39
C ASP A 842 6.78 15.99 51.07
N GLY A 843 7.08 16.28 49.80
CA GLY A 843 7.39 17.63 49.33
C GLY A 843 8.86 18.02 49.46
N THR A 844 9.78 17.07 49.71
CA THR A 844 11.22 17.35 49.63
C THR A 844 11.60 17.75 48.21
N GLN A 845 12.32 18.86 48.04
CA GLN A 845 12.76 19.37 46.73
C GLN A 845 13.75 18.41 46.07
N ILE A 846 13.57 18.14 44.77
CA ILE A 846 14.61 17.47 43.96
C ILE A 846 15.57 18.51 43.39
N GLN A 847 16.85 18.16 43.36
CA GLN A 847 17.95 19.01 42.91
C GLN A 847 18.93 18.21 42.05
N ILE A 848 19.96 18.87 41.51
CA ILE A 848 21.17 18.19 41.05
C ILE A 848 22.32 18.38 42.04
N TYR A 849 23.18 17.38 42.16
CA TYR A 849 24.36 17.42 43.02
C TYR A 849 25.50 16.57 42.43
N THR A 850 26.74 16.87 42.81
CA THR A 850 27.91 16.05 42.47
C THR A 850 27.65 14.58 42.82
N CYS A 851 27.85 13.69 41.85
CA CYS A 851 27.60 12.27 42.02
C CYS A 851 28.48 11.69 43.14
N ASN A 852 27.84 11.27 44.23
CA ASN A 852 28.47 10.80 45.47
C ASN A 852 28.05 9.36 45.84
N GLY A 853 27.16 8.74 45.05
CA GLY A 853 26.74 7.34 45.22
C GLY A 853 25.87 7.06 46.45
N THR A 854 25.40 8.10 47.16
CA THR A 854 24.49 7.92 48.29
C THR A 854 23.08 7.52 47.82
N ALA A 855 22.29 6.91 48.72
CA ALA A 855 20.93 6.48 48.41
C ALA A 855 19.98 7.62 47.98
N ALA A 856 20.34 8.89 48.23
CA ALA A 856 19.62 10.06 47.73
C ALA A 856 19.77 10.27 46.21
N GLN A 857 20.73 9.59 45.58
CA GLN A 857 21.05 9.68 44.15
C GLN A 857 20.79 8.36 43.40
N ILE A 858 20.38 7.30 44.10
CA ILE A 858 20.06 6.01 43.48
C ILE A 858 18.55 5.97 43.20
N TRP A 859 18.22 5.96 41.91
CA TRP A 859 16.86 5.94 41.41
C TRP A 859 16.58 4.62 40.71
N THR A 860 15.41 4.03 40.99
CA THR A 860 14.83 2.97 40.18
C THR A 860 13.94 3.60 39.11
N VAL A 861 14.31 3.43 37.85
CA VAL A 861 13.63 3.94 36.66
C VAL A 861 12.94 2.79 35.96
N THR A 862 11.61 2.80 35.97
CA THR A 862 10.81 1.90 35.12
C THR A 862 10.35 2.71 33.90
N PRO A 863 10.69 2.30 32.66
CA PRO A 863 10.34 3.06 31.47
C PRO A 863 8.82 3.33 31.36
N ASN A 864 8.47 4.57 31.00
CA ASN A 864 7.09 5.05 30.85
C ASN A 864 6.23 4.84 32.12
N SER A 865 6.83 4.99 33.30
CA SER A 865 6.21 4.72 34.59
C SER A 865 6.84 5.58 35.70
N THR A 866 6.66 5.20 36.97
CA THR A 866 7.19 5.93 38.13
C THR A 866 8.70 5.81 38.27
N VAL A 867 9.36 6.93 38.53
CA VAL A 867 10.78 7.01 38.91
C VAL A 867 10.87 7.12 40.44
N LYS A 868 11.68 6.28 41.10
CA LYS A 868 11.65 6.11 42.57
C LYS A 868 13.01 6.24 43.24
N ALA A 869 13.08 6.94 44.37
CA ALA A 869 14.23 6.96 45.29
C ALA A 869 13.74 6.96 46.74
N LEU A 870 14.55 6.41 47.66
CA LEU A 870 14.25 6.36 49.10
C LEU A 870 12.85 5.81 49.45
N GLY A 871 12.31 4.89 48.64
CA GLY A 871 10.97 4.30 48.82
C GLY A 871 9.80 5.20 48.37
N LYS A 872 10.08 6.32 47.71
CA LYS A 872 9.10 7.33 47.25
C LYS A 872 9.27 7.66 45.77
N CYS A 873 8.32 8.39 45.20
CA CYS A 873 8.22 8.68 43.78
C CYS A 873 8.65 10.12 43.46
N LEU A 874 9.24 10.29 42.27
CA LEU A 874 9.50 11.58 41.63
C LEU A 874 8.17 12.19 41.19
N ASP A 875 7.81 13.33 41.77
CA ASP A 875 6.44 13.86 41.77
C ASP A 875 6.40 15.32 41.31
N VAL A 876 5.44 15.64 40.43
CA VAL A 876 5.11 17.03 40.06
C VAL A 876 4.20 17.61 41.13
N SER A 877 4.65 18.67 41.82
CA SER A 877 3.95 19.21 42.99
C SER A 877 2.49 19.60 42.70
N GLY A 878 1.55 18.89 43.33
CA GLY A 878 0.12 19.08 43.15
C GLY A 878 -0.42 18.70 41.76
N GLY A 879 0.37 18.01 40.93
CA GLY A 879 0.02 17.73 39.53
C GLY A 879 -0.03 18.96 38.63
N GLY A 880 0.62 20.06 39.02
CA GLY A 880 0.63 21.32 38.27
C GLY A 880 1.28 21.20 36.88
N SER A 881 0.81 22.02 35.93
CA SER A 881 1.27 22.03 34.54
C SER A 881 1.93 23.35 34.12
N ALA A 882 2.23 24.24 35.06
CA ALA A 882 2.90 25.51 34.78
C ALA A 882 4.43 25.35 34.71
N ASP A 883 5.10 26.17 33.89
CA ASP A 883 6.56 26.25 33.90
C ASP A 883 7.05 26.78 35.26
N GLY A 884 8.09 26.14 35.79
CA GLY A 884 8.57 26.37 37.16
C GLY A 884 7.84 25.58 38.24
N THR A 885 6.88 24.70 37.88
CA THR A 885 6.24 23.82 38.88
C THR A 885 7.29 22.93 39.55
N LYS A 886 7.32 22.96 40.88
CA LYS A 886 8.29 22.21 41.69
C LYS A 886 8.24 20.70 41.43
N ILE A 887 9.41 20.09 41.22
CA ILE A 887 9.58 18.64 41.30
C ILE A 887 10.05 18.24 42.69
N GLN A 888 9.40 17.22 43.24
CA GLN A 888 9.55 16.82 44.63
C GLN A 888 9.59 15.31 44.81
N LEU A 889 10.01 14.86 45.99
CA LEU A 889 9.82 13.50 46.44
C LEU A 889 8.47 13.39 47.17
N TRP A 890 7.63 12.43 46.76
CA TRP A 890 6.31 12.22 47.36
C TRP A 890 5.97 10.73 47.51
N THR A 891 5.14 10.39 48.49
CA THR A 891 4.59 9.05 48.70
C THR A 891 3.92 8.54 47.42
N CYS A 892 4.35 7.37 46.92
CA CYS A 892 3.84 6.83 45.66
C CYS A 892 2.32 6.58 45.75
N ASN A 893 1.55 7.25 44.90
CA ASN A 893 0.08 7.25 44.89
C ASN A 893 -0.52 6.83 43.53
N GLY A 894 0.31 6.61 42.50
CA GLY A 894 -0.13 6.14 41.19
C GLY A 894 -0.78 7.20 40.29
N SER A 895 -0.78 8.48 40.69
CA SER A 895 -1.27 9.58 39.87
C SER A 895 -0.34 9.89 38.69
N GLY A 896 -0.88 10.53 37.65
CA GLY A 896 -0.10 10.94 36.47
C GLY A 896 1.02 11.93 36.78
N ALA A 897 0.97 12.63 37.92
CA ALA A 897 2.02 13.51 38.43
C ALA A 897 3.32 12.76 38.79
N GLN A 898 3.26 11.43 38.92
CA GLN A 898 4.38 10.56 39.27
C GLN A 898 4.91 9.73 38.09
N ASN A 899 4.25 9.81 36.92
CA ASN A 899 4.65 9.07 35.72
C ASN A 899 5.65 9.87 34.89
N TRP A 900 6.68 9.21 34.40
CA TRP A 900 7.75 9.80 33.60
C TRP A 900 8.09 8.91 32.40
N SER A 901 8.28 9.53 31.25
CA SER A 901 8.54 8.89 29.96
C SER A 901 9.86 9.40 29.41
N ALA A 902 10.81 8.48 29.26
CA ALA A 902 12.10 8.77 28.63
C ALA A 902 11.89 8.96 27.13
N GLN A 903 12.36 10.08 26.59
CA GLN A 903 12.30 10.39 25.17
C GLN A 903 13.61 9.96 24.49
N THR A 904 13.55 9.64 23.20
CA THR A 904 14.72 9.28 22.38
C THR A 904 15.76 10.38 22.29
N ASP A 905 15.34 11.64 22.45
CA ASP A 905 16.23 12.79 22.50
C ASP A 905 17.01 12.93 23.84
N GLY A 906 16.72 12.08 24.83
CA GLY A 906 17.31 12.11 26.17
C GLY A 906 16.58 12.99 27.19
N THR A 907 15.42 13.57 26.86
CA THR A 907 14.57 14.25 27.86
C THR A 907 13.72 13.27 28.66
N LEU A 908 13.32 13.68 29.87
CA LEU A 908 12.38 12.92 30.71
C LEU A 908 11.08 13.72 30.83
N ARG A 909 10.03 13.29 30.12
CA ARG A 909 8.74 13.98 30.00
C ARG A 909 7.72 13.42 30.99
N ASN A 910 6.98 14.27 31.70
CA ASN A 910 5.81 13.88 32.46
C ASN A 910 4.57 13.85 31.52
N PRO A 911 3.92 12.69 31.28
CA PRO A 911 2.83 12.60 30.30
C PRO A 911 1.59 13.42 30.65
N GLN A 912 1.27 13.61 31.94
CA GLN A 912 0.08 14.36 32.37
C GLN A 912 0.17 15.87 32.03
N SER A 913 1.32 16.48 32.27
CA SER A 913 1.57 17.90 31.99
C SER A 913 2.10 18.16 30.59
N GLY A 914 2.60 17.11 29.91
CA GLY A 914 3.27 17.19 28.63
C GLY A 914 4.67 17.83 28.66
N LYS A 915 5.16 18.19 29.85
CA LYS A 915 6.40 18.97 30.09
C LYS A 915 7.56 18.10 30.57
N CYS A 916 8.77 18.64 30.53
CA CYS A 916 10.03 17.94 30.78
C CYS A 916 10.63 18.24 32.16
N LEU A 917 11.42 17.29 32.66
CA LEU A 917 12.28 17.43 33.84
C LEU A 917 13.46 18.34 33.48
N ASP A 918 13.58 19.48 34.17
CA ASP A 918 14.49 20.57 33.79
C ASP A 918 15.30 21.05 35.00
N VAL A 919 16.61 21.23 34.83
CA VAL A 919 17.47 21.91 35.80
C VAL A 919 17.29 23.41 35.65
N SER A 920 16.76 24.06 36.70
CA SER A 920 16.38 25.47 36.64
C SER A 920 17.57 26.37 36.31
N ASP A 921 17.31 27.43 35.55
CA ASP A 921 18.28 28.42 35.07
C ASP A 921 19.44 27.87 34.22
N ASN A 922 19.38 26.61 33.76
CA ASN A 922 20.48 25.90 33.10
C ASN A 922 21.80 26.00 33.91
N ASN A 923 21.68 25.94 35.24
CA ASN A 923 22.79 26.16 36.16
C ASN A 923 23.33 24.84 36.73
N ALA A 924 24.60 24.54 36.47
CA ALA A 924 25.26 23.32 36.92
C ALA A 924 25.89 23.40 38.33
N THR A 925 25.42 24.26 39.24
CA THR A 925 25.89 24.29 40.64
C THR A 925 25.23 23.21 41.51
N ASP A 926 25.98 22.70 42.49
CA ASP A 926 25.45 21.76 43.48
C ASP A 926 24.29 22.38 44.27
N GLY A 927 23.17 21.65 44.34
CA GLY A 927 21.96 22.09 45.02
C GLY A 927 20.94 22.82 44.13
N GLN A 928 21.25 23.08 42.85
CA GLN A 928 20.33 23.72 41.92
C GLN A 928 19.04 22.89 41.79
N ALA A 929 17.89 23.57 41.85
CA ALA A 929 16.59 22.91 41.86
C ALA A 929 16.25 22.28 40.50
N VAL A 930 15.48 21.20 40.55
CA VAL A 930 14.83 20.62 39.38
C VAL A 930 13.35 20.99 39.42
N HIS A 931 12.83 21.47 38.29
CA HIS A 931 11.45 21.90 38.11
C HIS A 931 10.86 21.31 36.82
N LEU A 932 9.56 21.50 36.64
CA LEU A 932 8.84 21.16 35.43
C LEU A 932 8.94 22.34 34.46
N TRP A 933 9.32 22.08 33.20
CA TRP A 933 9.43 23.11 32.17
C TRP A 933 9.00 22.62 30.79
N THR A 934 8.58 23.53 29.92
CA THR A 934 8.35 23.27 28.50
C THR A 934 9.52 22.48 27.91
N CYS A 935 9.23 21.40 27.17
CA CYS A 935 10.27 20.59 26.53
C CYS A 935 10.95 21.42 25.42
N LEU A 936 12.24 21.68 25.60
CA LEU A 936 13.08 22.49 24.71
C LEU A 936 14.28 21.70 24.15
N SER A 937 14.43 20.43 24.56
CA SER A 937 15.57 19.57 24.18
C SER A 937 16.95 20.20 24.46
N ALA A 938 17.00 21.14 25.41
CA ALA A 938 18.21 21.83 25.84
C ALA A 938 19.05 21.01 26.83
N ALA A 939 20.32 21.37 27.02
CA ALA A 939 21.28 20.61 27.84
C ALA A 939 20.83 20.40 29.29
N ASN A 940 20.05 21.33 29.87
CA ASN A 940 19.48 21.22 31.21
C ASN A 940 18.27 20.29 31.33
N GLN A 941 17.80 19.73 30.21
CA GLN A 941 16.72 18.74 30.15
C GLN A 941 17.20 17.36 29.71
N LYS A 942 18.50 17.17 29.42
CA LYS A 942 19.06 15.88 29.01
C LYS A 942 19.46 15.06 30.23
N TRP A 943 19.02 13.81 30.27
CA TRP A 943 19.22 12.87 31.36
C TRP A 943 19.66 11.51 30.83
N THR A 944 20.79 11.02 31.33
CA THR A 944 21.21 9.63 31.20
C THR A 944 20.55 8.83 32.31
N LEU A 945 19.83 7.77 31.94
CA LEU A 945 19.11 6.88 32.85
C LEU A 945 19.94 5.59 33.13
N PRO A 946 19.75 4.95 34.29
CA PRO A 946 20.51 3.76 34.71
C PRO A 946 20.07 2.44 34.04
#